data_AF-A0A4Q7UGQ0-F1
#
_entry.id   AF-A0A4Q7UGQ0-F1
#
_cell.length_a   1.000
_cell.length_b   1.000
_cell.length_c   1.000
_cell.angle_alpha   90.00
_cell.angle_beta   90.00
_cell.angle_gamma   90.00
#
_symmetry.space_group_name_H-M   'P 1'
#
loop_
_entity.id
_entity.type
_entity.pdbx_description
1 polymer ?
#
loop_
_entity_poly.entity_id
_entity_poly.type
_entity_poly.pdbx_seq_one_letter_code
_entity_poly.pdbx_strand_id
1 'polypeptide(L)'
;MTDDRGPVENDFSGHSGAVVQAGLIQGSVNLRTVKEVPLPSPRQLPPATKGFIDREVHIRQLDSLLDEVELTTDEAQLPVVTISTISGSAGVGKTALAVHWAHRVRERFPDGDIYINLRGYDAVPPLTPHEALDGFLRAMDVPAEKIPRDLHGRAALYRSLTTGRKMLILLDNAATAEQVRPLLPASPSCMVIITSRSRLSGLAVRDGAIRAVLDVLSSQDATRLLSVTIGSERVDRERVPVAKLVELCSYLPLALRIVADRACLDDEMPLTELVEELAAEESRLDALTVEDDELSAVRTVFSWSYKALNAETARVFRLIGIHPGADIALDAAASLTGLAPQSARRHLESLVGLHMLARTGPNRYRLHDLLKLYAAERANLDENFDAVHTARERLLDWYLHHTYAAYQAILPQGRSLPEVDDPPRQSLDEALRWCEKERLNLLDLIRTASGWGQHQFGWQLALAGMAFFELRSYWRAWVDSHLIGLQCARYLGDRLAEGWLLLSLGDAWWDRGDLDEALRSYTDSLRAARDVDDLWTAGFAVRGCGLVYEDREEFQAATRHAQEALDTFGRMGERRGAGLALMSLGNAHRGAGRFAEALASYREAMQVFQRLNNRWSQGLVEFHRGQTLLRTGDHEEALSALTSAAALFRELGDRRHAALARSYEGEAHLKLHDRRAAREALADALLTLLELDDPVAVDVQRRLKDVGWEEPDAGANRGELDG
;
A
#
# COMPACT_ATOMS: atom_id res chain seq x y z
N MET A 1 22.42 52.79 -90.53
CA MET A 1 21.32 53.32 -89.71
C MET A 1 21.47 52.75 -88.32
N THR A 2 22.15 53.49 -87.46
CA THR A 2 22.35 53.24 -86.03
C THR A 2 21.06 53.59 -85.30
N ASP A 3 20.36 52.59 -84.77
CA ASP A 3 19.15 52.77 -83.94
C ASP A 3 19.63 53.03 -82.49
N ASP A 4 19.67 54.30 -82.13
CA ASP A 4 20.02 54.82 -80.82
C ASP A 4 18.89 54.53 -79.82
N ARG A 5 18.98 53.39 -79.12
CA ARG A 5 18.05 53.04 -78.03
C ARG A 5 18.72 53.37 -76.71
N GLY A 6 18.35 54.52 -76.15
CA GLY A 6 18.79 54.95 -74.82
C GLY A 6 18.47 53.94 -73.70
N PRO A 7 19.07 54.09 -72.51
CA PRO A 7 18.87 53.17 -71.39
C PRO A 7 17.39 53.19 -70.96
N VAL A 8 16.77 52.00 -70.91
CA VAL A 8 15.39 51.83 -70.42
C VAL A 8 15.44 51.82 -68.89
N GLU A 9 15.26 52.99 -68.28
CA GLU A 9 15.06 53.16 -66.84
C GLU A 9 13.57 53.27 -66.51
N ASN A 10 13.15 52.58 -65.45
CA ASN A 10 11.83 52.71 -64.85
C ASN A 10 11.99 52.74 -63.33
N ASP A 11 11.28 53.64 -62.67
CA ASP A 11 11.26 53.77 -61.22
C ASP A 11 9.95 53.17 -60.69
N PHE A 12 10.05 52.24 -59.75
CA PHE A 12 8.90 51.56 -59.15
C PHE A 12 8.92 51.76 -57.63
N SER A 13 7.86 52.37 -57.10
CA SER A 13 7.61 52.46 -55.67
C SER A 13 6.24 51.88 -55.35
N GLY A 14 6.22 50.84 -54.50
CA GLY A 14 5.01 50.08 -54.14
C GLY A 14 5.31 48.61 -53.82
N HIS A 15 4.27 47.81 -53.58
CA HIS A 15 4.39 46.35 -53.43
C HIS A 15 3.86 45.65 -54.69
N SER A 16 4.66 44.76 -55.28
CA SER A 16 4.32 43.97 -56.48
C SER A 16 4.67 42.50 -56.26
N GLY A 17 3.86 41.58 -56.83
CA GLY A 17 4.12 40.14 -56.80
C GLY A 17 5.16 39.65 -57.82
N ALA A 18 5.44 40.44 -58.88
CA ALA A 18 6.54 40.20 -59.81
C ALA A 18 6.83 41.48 -60.61
N VAL A 19 8.09 41.86 -60.77
CA VAL A 19 8.53 42.99 -61.60
C VAL A 19 9.47 42.47 -62.68
N VAL A 20 9.19 42.79 -63.95
CA VAL A 20 10.02 42.42 -65.09
C VAL A 20 10.48 43.68 -65.80
N GLN A 21 11.80 43.89 -65.89
CA GLN A 21 12.42 44.96 -66.67
C GLN A 21 13.11 44.35 -67.89
N ALA A 22 12.77 44.81 -69.09
CA ALA A 22 13.37 44.32 -70.33
C ALA A 22 13.44 45.44 -71.39
N GLY A 23 14.56 45.54 -72.10
CA GLY A 23 14.76 46.54 -73.16
C GLY A 23 14.13 46.18 -74.51
N LEU A 24 13.93 44.89 -74.81
CA LEU A 24 13.17 44.41 -75.97
C LEU A 24 12.64 42.99 -75.68
N ILE A 25 11.34 42.79 -75.89
CA ILE A 25 10.70 41.47 -75.79
C ILE A 25 10.25 41.07 -77.19
N GLN A 26 10.72 39.93 -77.70
CA GLN A 26 10.19 39.29 -78.90
C GLN A 26 9.48 37.99 -78.51
N GLY A 27 8.15 37.99 -78.60
CA GLY A 27 7.28 36.89 -78.15
C GLY A 27 6.41 37.27 -76.96
N SER A 28 5.69 36.30 -76.40
CA SER A 28 4.77 36.50 -75.26
C SER A 28 5.48 36.30 -73.92
N VAL A 29 5.34 37.25 -73.00
CA VAL A 29 5.72 37.06 -71.59
C VAL A 29 4.52 36.48 -70.83
N ASN A 30 4.67 35.27 -70.30
CA ASN A 30 3.68 34.64 -69.45
C ASN A 30 4.16 34.67 -68.00
N LEU A 31 3.65 35.63 -67.22
CA LEU A 31 3.84 35.66 -65.77
C LEU A 31 2.84 34.68 -65.13
N ARG A 32 3.31 33.47 -64.81
CA ARG A 32 2.59 32.57 -63.92
C ARG A 32 2.87 33.00 -62.49
N THR A 33 2.03 33.85 -61.92
CA THR A 33 1.89 33.87 -60.46
C THR A 33 1.38 32.49 -60.08
N VAL A 34 2.28 31.63 -59.59
CA VAL A 34 1.86 30.45 -58.86
C VAL A 34 1.06 31.02 -57.69
N LYS A 35 -0.27 30.90 -57.77
CA LYS A 35 -1.14 31.20 -56.63
C LYS A 35 -0.73 30.16 -55.59
N GLU A 36 0.18 30.51 -54.69
CA GLU A 36 0.51 29.66 -53.55
C GLU A 36 -0.82 29.37 -52.87
N VAL A 37 -1.31 28.14 -53.04
CA VAL A 37 -2.46 27.67 -52.30
C VAL A 37 -1.91 27.51 -50.89
N PRO A 38 -2.37 28.32 -49.92
CA PRO A 38 -1.90 28.20 -48.55
C PRO A 38 -2.09 26.76 -48.11
N LEU A 39 -1.10 26.17 -47.45
CA LEU A 39 -1.31 24.85 -46.87
C LEU A 39 -2.53 24.91 -45.92
N PRO A 40 -3.36 23.85 -45.90
CA PRO A 40 -4.46 23.79 -44.97
C PRO A 40 -3.93 23.89 -43.54
N SER A 41 -4.76 24.46 -42.64
CA SER A 41 -4.46 24.50 -41.21
C SER A 41 -4.01 23.12 -40.69
N PRO A 42 -2.98 23.06 -39.81
CA PRO A 42 -2.49 21.80 -39.26
C PRO A 42 -3.62 21.02 -38.59
N ARG A 43 -3.73 19.73 -38.92
CA ARG A 43 -4.73 18.80 -38.37
C ARG A 43 -4.05 17.45 -38.08
N GLN A 44 -3.20 17.44 -37.06
CA GLN A 44 -2.19 16.40 -36.82
C GLN A 44 -2.52 15.39 -35.72
N LEU A 45 -3.67 15.50 -35.05
CA LEU A 45 -4.05 14.54 -34.01
C LEU A 45 -4.01 13.08 -34.51
N PRO A 46 -3.37 12.15 -33.79
CA PRO A 46 -3.36 10.73 -34.13
C PRO A 46 -4.76 10.12 -33.95
N PRO A 47 -5.04 8.92 -34.51
CA PRO A 47 -6.34 8.28 -34.34
C PRO A 47 -6.73 8.07 -32.87
N ALA A 48 -8.00 8.30 -32.55
CA ALA A 48 -8.54 8.00 -31.23
C ALA A 48 -8.61 6.49 -30.99
N THR A 49 -8.37 6.07 -29.77
CA THR A 49 -8.44 4.67 -29.38
C THR A 49 -9.90 4.20 -29.28
N LYS A 50 -10.25 3.11 -29.98
CA LYS A 50 -11.56 2.46 -29.84
C LYS A 50 -11.71 1.87 -28.44
N GLY A 51 -12.92 1.89 -27.88
CA GLY A 51 -13.19 1.37 -26.53
C GLY A 51 -12.47 2.17 -25.43
N PHE A 52 -12.38 3.50 -25.57
CA PHE A 52 -11.94 4.36 -24.48
C PHE A 52 -13.00 4.33 -23.37
N ILE A 53 -12.60 3.91 -22.18
CA ILE A 53 -13.46 3.82 -21.00
C ILE A 53 -12.86 4.69 -19.91
N ASP A 54 -13.71 5.34 -19.13
CA ASP A 54 -13.35 5.47 -17.73
C ASP A 54 -12.41 6.62 -17.42
N ARG A 55 -12.76 7.88 -17.71
CA ARG A 55 -12.02 9.08 -17.25
C ARG A 55 -12.89 10.34 -17.14
N GLU A 56 -14.18 10.21 -16.83
CA GLU A 56 -15.14 11.34 -16.87
C GLU A 56 -14.77 12.51 -15.95
N VAL A 57 -14.16 12.22 -14.79
CA VAL A 57 -13.67 13.27 -13.89
C VAL A 57 -12.60 14.13 -14.57
N HIS A 58 -11.67 13.50 -15.29
CA HIS A 58 -10.56 14.20 -15.92
C HIS A 58 -10.99 14.89 -17.21
N ILE A 59 -11.92 14.29 -17.96
CA ILE A 59 -12.57 14.94 -19.10
C ILE A 59 -13.28 16.21 -18.64
N ARG A 60 -14.12 16.14 -17.58
CA ARG A 60 -14.78 17.32 -17.03
C ARG A 60 -13.79 18.38 -16.56
N GLN A 61 -12.68 17.98 -15.95
CA GLN A 61 -11.63 18.91 -15.57
C GLN A 61 -11.07 19.65 -16.80
N LEU A 62 -10.77 18.93 -17.89
CA LEU A 62 -10.29 19.56 -19.12
C LEU A 62 -11.36 20.43 -19.79
N ASP A 63 -12.63 20.02 -19.76
CA ASP A 63 -13.76 20.81 -20.26
C ASP A 63 -13.88 22.13 -19.47
N SER A 64 -13.79 22.10 -18.13
CA SER A 64 -13.81 23.32 -17.31
C SER A 64 -12.65 24.27 -17.63
N LEU A 65 -11.44 23.74 -17.87
CA LEU A 65 -10.31 24.56 -18.28
C LEU A 65 -10.51 25.22 -19.65
N LEU A 66 -11.18 24.52 -20.56
CA LEU A 66 -11.51 25.07 -21.87
C LEU A 66 -12.58 26.16 -21.78
N ASP A 67 -13.58 25.98 -20.93
CA ASP A 67 -14.62 26.99 -20.72
C ASP A 67 -14.05 28.26 -20.06
N GLU A 68 -13.06 28.15 -19.16
CA GLU A 68 -12.30 29.29 -18.61
C GLU A 68 -11.51 30.06 -19.70
N VAL A 69 -10.94 29.36 -20.68
CA VAL A 69 -10.25 29.99 -21.83
C VAL A 69 -11.22 30.83 -22.64
N GLU A 70 -12.44 30.35 -22.85
CA GLU A 70 -13.43 31.09 -23.65
C GLU A 70 -13.96 32.31 -22.90
N LEU A 71 -14.23 32.19 -21.60
CA LEU A 71 -14.69 33.31 -20.76
C LEU A 71 -13.65 34.44 -20.64
N THR A 72 -12.36 34.10 -20.61
CA THR A 72 -11.27 35.10 -20.50
C THR A 72 -10.95 35.82 -21.81
N THR A 73 -11.45 35.35 -22.96
CA THR A 73 -11.30 36.09 -24.23
C THR A 73 -12.21 37.31 -24.36
N ASP A 74 -13.24 37.44 -23.52
CA ASP A 74 -14.24 38.53 -23.57
C ASP A 74 -13.98 39.70 -22.59
N GLU A 75 -13.18 39.52 -21.53
CA GLU A 75 -12.82 40.58 -20.58
C GLU A 75 -11.30 40.76 -20.44
N ALA A 76 -10.85 42.02 -20.35
CA ALA A 76 -9.46 42.46 -20.40
C ALA A 76 -8.60 42.01 -19.19
N GLN A 77 -8.30 40.72 -19.09
CA GLN A 77 -7.24 40.18 -18.22
C GLN A 77 -6.00 39.78 -19.04
N LEU A 78 -4.86 39.65 -18.35
CA LEU A 78 -3.54 39.36 -18.92
C LEU A 78 -3.58 38.14 -19.87
N PRO A 79 -2.83 38.15 -20.99
CA PRO A 79 -2.81 37.04 -21.96
C PRO A 79 -2.06 35.83 -21.39
N VAL A 80 -2.74 35.00 -20.60
CA VAL A 80 -2.19 33.77 -20.05
C VAL A 80 -2.67 32.60 -20.90
N VAL A 81 -1.73 31.78 -21.39
CA VAL A 81 -2.05 30.52 -22.09
C VAL A 81 -2.49 29.47 -21.08
N THR A 82 -3.58 28.76 -21.37
CA THR A 82 -4.01 27.63 -20.53
C THR A 82 -3.18 26.39 -20.84
N ILE A 83 -2.46 25.92 -19.83
CA ILE A 83 -1.57 24.76 -19.90
C ILE A 83 -2.08 23.69 -18.94
N SER A 84 -2.40 22.51 -19.46
CA SER A 84 -2.77 21.34 -18.67
C SER A 84 -1.72 20.24 -18.80
N THR A 85 -1.33 19.67 -17.67
CA THR A 85 -0.39 18.55 -17.60
C THR A 85 -1.10 17.31 -17.07
N ILE A 86 -1.13 16.26 -17.88
CA ILE A 86 -1.67 14.94 -17.55
C ILE A 86 -0.48 14.03 -17.21
N SER A 87 -0.31 13.73 -15.93
CA SER A 87 0.80 12.91 -15.43
C SER A 87 0.32 11.63 -14.78
N GLY A 88 1.15 10.58 -14.72
CA GLY A 88 0.76 9.28 -14.17
C GLY A 88 1.70 8.15 -14.58
N SER A 89 1.51 6.96 -14.01
CA SER A 89 2.37 5.79 -14.25
C SER A 89 2.35 5.32 -15.71
N ALA A 90 3.33 4.52 -16.11
CA ALA A 90 3.41 4.01 -17.47
C ALA A 90 2.25 3.02 -17.75
N GLY A 91 1.66 3.04 -18.94
CA GLY A 91 0.51 2.18 -19.29
C GLY A 91 -0.86 2.63 -18.75
N VAL A 92 -0.93 3.72 -17.98
CA VAL A 92 -2.18 4.18 -17.33
C VAL A 92 -3.19 4.90 -18.26
N GLY A 93 -2.80 5.15 -19.52
CA GLY A 93 -3.70 5.70 -20.55
C GLY A 93 -3.66 7.23 -20.75
N LYS A 94 -2.59 7.91 -20.34
CA LYS A 94 -2.45 9.39 -20.47
C LYS A 94 -2.64 9.90 -21.90
N THR A 95 -1.91 9.31 -22.85
CA THR A 95 -1.98 9.66 -24.27
C THR A 95 -3.38 9.38 -24.83
N ALA A 96 -3.97 8.23 -24.48
CA ALA A 96 -5.33 7.89 -24.90
C ALA A 96 -6.36 8.93 -24.41
N LEU A 97 -6.28 9.36 -23.13
CA LEU A 97 -7.14 10.40 -22.59
C LEU A 97 -6.96 11.73 -23.33
N ALA A 98 -5.71 12.17 -23.51
CA ALA A 98 -5.42 13.45 -24.13
C ALA A 98 -5.89 13.50 -25.60
N VAL A 99 -5.63 12.44 -26.36
CA VAL A 99 -6.07 12.31 -27.76
C VAL A 99 -7.59 12.20 -27.85
N HIS A 100 -8.22 11.40 -26.99
CA HIS A 100 -9.67 11.25 -26.96
C HIS A 100 -10.37 12.59 -26.69
N TRP A 101 -9.92 13.32 -25.67
CA TRP A 101 -10.45 14.64 -25.35
C TRP A 101 -10.20 15.64 -26.50
N ALA A 102 -8.99 15.65 -27.07
CA ALA A 102 -8.64 16.54 -28.18
C ALA A 102 -9.52 16.35 -29.42
N HIS A 103 -9.89 15.10 -29.76
CA HIS A 103 -10.84 14.84 -30.85
C HIS A 103 -12.24 15.37 -30.54
N ARG A 104 -12.69 15.24 -29.28
CA ARG A 104 -14.02 15.69 -28.85
C ARG A 104 -14.19 17.21 -28.95
N VAL A 105 -13.15 17.99 -28.67
CA VAL A 105 -13.20 19.46 -28.66
C VAL A 105 -12.63 20.10 -29.93
N ARG A 106 -12.26 19.30 -30.93
CA ARG A 106 -11.48 19.73 -32.10
C ARG A 106 -12.11 20.90 -32.87
N GLU A 107 -13.43 20.93 -32.94
CA GLU A 107 -14.20 21.99 -33.62
C GLU A 107 -14.07 23.36 -32.93
N ARG A 108 -13.76 23.41 -31.62
CA ARG A 108 -13.54 24.66 -30.86
C ARG A 108 -12.18 25.32 -31.19
N PHE A 109 -11.30 24.63 -31.93
CA PHE A 109 -10.00 25.13 -32.40
C PHE A 109 -9.96 25.20 -33.93
N PRO A 110 -10.55 26.24 -34.55
CA PRO A 110 -10.70 26.33 -36.01
C PRO A 110 -9.37 26.48 -36.74
N ASP A 111 -8.37 27.12 -36.12
CA ASP A 111 -7.10 27.42 -36.79
C ASP A 111 -6.16 26.20 -36.87
N GLY A 112 -6.46 25.11 -36.14
CA GLY A 112 -5.77 23.83 -36.25
C GLY A 112 -5.40 23.17 -34.93
N ASP A 113 -4.81 21.98 -35.05
CA ASP A 113 -4.24 21.18 -33.98
C ASP A 113 -2.85 20.65 -34.36
N ILE A 114 -1.91 20.75 -33.43
CA ILE A 114 -0.55 20.23 -33.57
C ILE A 114 -0.34 19.14 -32.53
N TYR A 115 0.13 17.97 -32.98
CA TYR A 115 0.51 16.85 -32.13
C TYR A 115 1.99 16.55 -32.32
N ILE A 116 2.70 16.33 -31.21
CA ILE A 116 4.07 15.84 -31.25
C ILE A 116 4.36 14.89 -30.09
N ASN A 117 4.95 13.74 -30.40
CA ASN A 117 5.55 12.87 -29.40
C ASN A 117 6.99 13.35 -29.13
N LEU A 118 7.22 13.81 -27.89
CA LEU A 118 8.49 14.33 -27.39
C LEU A 118 9.48 13.23 -26.98
N ARG A 119 9.07 11.96 -27.03
CA ARG A 119 9.94 10.77 -26.84
C ARG A 119 10.69 10.78 -25.50
N GLY A 120 10.07 11.36 -24.48
CA GLY A 120 10.71 11.54 -23.18
C GLY A 120 11.06 10.23 -22.48
N TYR A 121 10.32 9.16 -22.77
CA TYR A 121 10.49 7.85 -22.17
C TYR A 121 10.33 6.73 -23.22
N ASP A 122 11.13 6.76 -24.28
CA ASP A 122 11.10 5.75 -25.36
C ASP A 122 12.46 5.03 -25.50
N ALA A 123 12.53 4.07 -26.42
CA ALA A 123 13.79 3.39 -26.77
C ALA A 123 14.81 4.30 -27.48
N VAL A 124 14.33 5.39 -28.08
CA VAL A 124 15.14 6.38 -28.81
C VAL A 124 15.32 7.66 -27.97
N PRO A 125 16.37 8.47 -28.24
CA PRO A 125 16.60 9.70 -27.49
C PRO A 125 15.41 10.68 -27.55
N PRO A 126 15.16 11.45 -26.47
CA PRO A 126 14.13 12.47 -26.43
C PRO A 126 14.31 13.52 -27.52
N LEU A 127 13.20 13.99 -28.07
CA LEU A 127 13.20 15.01 -29.11
C LEU A 127 13.68 16.34 -28.53
N THR A 128 14.63 17.00 -29.19
CA THR A 128 15.10 18.31 -28.72
C THR A 128 14.04 19.40 -29.01
N PRO A 129 13.97 20.47 -28.20
CA PRO A 129 13.10 21.61 -28.50
C PRO A 129 13.37 22.23 -29.87
N HIS A 130 14.62 22.12 -30.35
CA HIS A 130 15.03 22.63 -31.65
C HIS A 130 14.35 21.86 -32.80
N GLU A 131 14.35 20.53 -32.74
CA GLU A 131 13.70 19.65 -33.71
C GLU A 131 12.18 19.78 -33.65
N ALA A 132 11.61 19.86 -32.45
CA ALA A 132 10.17 20.05 -32.25
C ALA A 132 9.67 21.35 -32.90
N LEU A 133 10.35 22.48 -32.65
CA LEU A 133 10.00 23.77 -33.26
C LEU A 133 10.23 23.78 -34.77
N ASP A 134 11.22 23.05 -35.30
CA ASP A 134 11.38 22.90 -36.75
C ASP A 134 10.12 22.31 -37.37
N GLY A 135 9.60 21.23 -36.77
CA GLY A 135 8.36 20.58 -37.19
C GLY A 135 7.14 21.50 -37.09
N PHE A 136 7.02 22.26 -36.00
CA PHE A 136 5.89 23.21 -35.81
C PHE A 136 5.89 24.32 -36.86
N LEU A 137 7.06 24.92 -37.12
CA LEU A 137 7.19 26.01 -38.08
C LEU A 137 6.92 25.52 -39.51
N ARG A 138 7.42 24.32 -39.89
CA ARG A 138 7.09 23.72 -41.19
C ARG A 138 5.61 23.38 -41.32
N ALA A 139 4.97 22.89 -40.25
CA ALA A 139 3.54 22.61 -40.25
C ALA A 139 2.69 23.87 -40.47
N MET A 140 3.18 25.03 -40.01
CA MET A 140 2.55 26.33 -40.23
C MET A 140 3.00 27.02 -41.53
N ASP A 141 3.53 26.26 -42.49
CA ASP A 141 3.92 26.73 -43.83
C ASP A 141 5.05 27.78 -43.82
N VAL A 142 5.96 27.71 -42.85
CA VAL A 142 7.17 28.55 -42.84
C VAL A 142 8.22 27.92 -43.76
N PRO A 143 8.70 28.62 -44.80
CA PRO A 143 9.77 28.13 -45.66
C PRO A 143 11.04 27.85 -44.86
N ALA A 144 11.73 26.75 -45.17
CA ALA A 144 12.91 26.30 -44.41
C ALA A 144 14.02 27.36 -44.30
N GLU A 145 14.16 28.22 -45.32
CA GLU A 145 15.14 29.32 -45.38
C GLU A 145 14.84 30.44 -44.37
N LYS A 146 13.56 30.59 -43.99
CA LYS A 146 13.10 31.61 -43.03
C LYS A 146 13.08 31.11 -41.59
N ILE A 147 13.32 29.82 -41.36
CA ILE A 147 13.39 29.24 -40.01
C ILE A 147 14.72 29.64 -39.36
N PRO A 148 14.72 30.36 -38.22
CA PRO A 148 15.95 30.75 -37.53
C PRO A 148 16.81 29.54 -37.13
N ARG A 149 18.13 29.74 -37.05
CA ARG A 149 19.07 28.67 -36.69
C ARG A 149 19.21 28.46 -35.18
N ASP A 150 18.87 29.45 -34.37
CA ASP A 150 18.94 29.35 -32.92
C ASP A 150 17.55 29.03 -32.31
N LEU A 151 17.56 28.41 -31.14
CA LEU A 151 16.33 27.98 -30.46
C LEU A 151 15.43 29.16 -30.07
N HIS A 152 16.02 30.26 -29.62
CA HIS A 152 15.27 31.43 -29.16
C HIS A 152 14.53 32.09 -30.32
N GLY A 153 15.19 32.27 -31.47
CA GLY A 153 14.59 32.77 -32.70
C GLY A 153 13.44 31.90 -33.19
N ARG A 154 13.60 30.57 -33.17
CA ARG A 154 12.51 29.63 -33.52
C ARG A 154 11.30 29.76 -32.59
N ALA A 155 11.54 29.83 -31.28
CA ALA A 155 10.47 29.98 -30.29
C ALA A 155 9.77 31.34 -30.41
N ALA A 156 10.52 32.41 -30.67
CA ALA A 156 9.95 33.75 -30.91
C ALA A 156 9.07 33.77 -32.17
N LEU A 157 9.56 33.21 -33.28
CA LEU A 157 8.78 33.09 -34.52
C LEU A 157 7.52 32.24 -34.32
N TYR A 158 7.64 31.11 -33.62
CA TYR A 158 6.51 30.26 -33.27
C TYR A 158 5.44 31.05 -32.50
N ARG A 159 5.82 31.77 -31.44
CA ARG A 159 4.88 32.61 -30.67
C ARG A 159 4.21 33.66 -31.57
N SER A 160 4.97 34.34 -32.41
CA SER A 160 4.43 35.34 -33.36
C SER A 160 3.39 34.75 -34.32
N LEU A 161 3.60 33.52 -34.80
CA LEU A 161 2.66 32.85 -35.71
C LEU A 161 1.38 32.38 -35.00
N THR A 162 1.47 32.08 -33.71
CA THR A 162 0.30 31.66 -32.90
C THR A 162 -0.51 32.83 -32.34
N THR A 163 -0.01 34.07 -32.40
CA THR A 163 -0.72 35.25 -31.90
C THR A 163 -2.08 35.39 -32.59
N GLY A 164 -3.15 35.45 -31.79
CA GLY A 164 -4.52 35.63 -32.28
C GLY A 164 -5.14 34.38 -32.92
N ARG A 165 -4.44 33.23 -32.95
CA ARG A 165 -4.98 31.96 -33.45
C ARG A 165 -5.58 31.12 -32.31
N LYS A 166 -6.66 30.41 -32.61
CA LYS A 166 -7.31 29.42 -31.74
C LYS A 166 -6.81 28.01 -32.10
N MET A 167 -5.73 27.60 -31.44
CA MET A 167 -5.03 26.34 -31.71
C MET A 167 -5.01 25.42 -30.48
N LEU A 168 -5.06 24.11 -30.73
CA LEU A 168 -4.77 23.09 -29.71
C LEU A 168 -3.37 22.51 -29.94
N ILE A 169 -2.55 22.49 -28.89
CA ILE A 169 -1.20 21.90 -28.94
C ILE A 169 -1.13 20.72 -27.98
N LEU A 170 -0.92 19.53 -28.51
CA LEU A 170 -0.76 18.29 -27.74
C LEU A 170 0.70 17.84 -27.74
N LEU A 171 1.36 18.01 -26.60
CA LEU A 171 2.75 17.63 -26.34
C LEU A 171 2.79 16.30 -25.59
N ASP A 172 2.96 15.21 -26.33
CA ASP A 172 2.86 13.86 -25.79
C ASP A 172 4.22 13.35 -25.31
N ASN A 173 4.24 12.60 -24.20
CA ASN A 173 5.41 11.93 -23.64
C ASN A 173 6.58 12.88 -23.31
N ALA A 174 6.32 14.03 -22.66
CA ALA A 174 7.35 14.97 -22.25
C ALA A 174 8.21 14.40 -21.10
N ALA A 175 9.54 14.52 -21.19
CA ALA A 175 10.44 14.13 -20.09
C ALA A 175 10.60 15.25 -19.04
N THR A 176 10.83 16.48 -19.50
CA THR A 176 11.23 17.62 -18.66
C THR A 176 10.45 18.89 -19.01
N ALA A 177 10.44 19.84 -18.08
CA ALA A 177 9.81 21.14 -18.32
C ALA A 177 10.60 21.95 -19.37
N GLU A 178 11.92 21.78 -19.41
CA GLU A 178 12.83 22.43 -20.37
C GLU A 178 12.53 22.01 -21.81
N GLN A 179 12.04 20.78 -22.00
CA GLN A 179 11.60 20.30 -23.31
C GLN A 179 10.34 21.03 -23.80
N VAL A 180 9.46 21.39 -22.87
CA VAL A 180 8.13 21.93 -23.13
C VAL A 180 8.13 23.45 -23.27
N ARG A 181 8.85 24.19 -22.40
CA ARG A 181 8.77 25.66 -22.33
C ARG A 181 8.97 26.40 -23.67
N PRO A 182 9.91 26.00 -24.56
CA PRO A 182 10.07 26.66 -25.85
C PRO A 182 8.90 26.44 -26.81
N LEU A 183 8.07 25.41 -26.56
CA LEU A 183 6.92 25.00 -27.38
C LEU A 183 5.60 25.66 -26.93
N LEU A 184 5.63 26.48 -25.88
CA LEU A 184 4.43 27.15 -25.37
C LEU A 184 4.11 28.40 -26.21
N PRO A 185 2.87 28.53 -26.73
CA PRO A 185 2.45 29.71 -27.47
C PRO A 185 2.30 30.91 -26.53
N ALA A 186 2.14 32.10 -27.10
CA ALA A 186 1.91 33.33 -26.34
C ALA A 186 0.45 33.82 -26.37
N SER A 187 -0.45 33.08 -27.04
CA SER A 187 -1.84 33.49 -27.22
C SER A 187 -2.75 32.85 -26.17
N PRO A 188 -3.61 33.61 -25.46
CA PRO A 188 -4.56 33.05 -24.50
C PRO A 188 -5.64 32.21 -25.17
N SER A 189 -5.87 32.41 -26.47
CA SER A 189 -6.78 31.62 -27.30
C SER A 189 -6.26 30.22 -27.67
N CYS A 190 -5.00 29.91 -27.33
CA CYS A 190 -4.42 28.58 -27.51
C CYS A 190 -4.53 27.77 -26.22
N MET A 191 -4.67 26.46 -26.35
CA MET A 191 -4.59 25.53 -25.21
C MET A 191 -3.48 24.53 -25.44
N VAL A 192 -2.71 24.24 -24.39
CA VAL A 192 -1.63 23.25 -24.43
C VAL A 192 -1.97 22.09 -23.49
N ILE A 193 -2.01 20.87 -24.03
CA ILE A 193 -2.11 19.63 -23.26
C ILE A 193 -0.77 18.93 -23.30
N ILE A 194 -0.24 18.55 -22.14
CA ILE A 194 1.04 17.85 -22.03
C ILE A 194 0.80 16.51 -21.35
N THR A 195 1.24 15.41 -21.94
CA THR A 195 1.28 14.12 -21.23
C THR A 195 2.71 13.84 -20.75
N SER A 196 2.85 13.29 -19.54
CA SER A 196 4.18 12.95 -19.00
C SER A 196 4.11 11.82 -17.97
N ARG A 197 5.23 11.12 -17.78
CA ARG A 197 5.43 10.22 -16.63
C ARG A 197 6.03 10.95 -15.42
N SER A 198 6.47 12.19 -15.60
CA SER A 198 6.90 13.08 -14.53
C SER A 198 5.78 14.03 -14.14
N ARG A 199 5.75 14.47 -12.88
CA ARG A 199 4.83 15.53 -12.42
C ARG A 199 5.07 16.89 -13.09
N LEU A 200 6.22 17.08 -13.74
CA LEU A 200 6.62 18.33 -14.40
C LEU A 200 6.38 19.58 -13.52
N SER A 201 6.70 19.48 -12.22
CA SER A 201 6.32 20.50 -11.22
C SER A 201 6.85 21.90 -11.55
N GLY A 202 7.95 21.99 -12.29
CA GLY A 202 8.48 23.27 -12.78
C GLY A 202 7.52 24.03 -13.70
N LEU A 203 6.66 23.36 -14.47
CA LEU A 203 5.64 24.00 -15.30
C LEU A 203 4.48 24.55 -14.45
N ALA A 204 4.07 23.82 -13.42
CA ALA A 204 3.03 24.31 -12.51
C ALA A 204 3.49 25.55 -11.74
N VAL A 205 4.75 25.59 -11.31
CA VAL A 205 5.28 26.69 -10.49
C VAL A 205 5.62 27.93 -11.31
N ARG A 206 6.24 27.77 -12.49
CA ARG A 206 6.73 28.91 -13.29
C ARG A 206 5.80 29.32 -14.42
N ASP A 207 5.07 28.36 -14.97
CA ASP A 207 4.32 28.51 -16.21
C ASP A 207 2.80 28.40 -15.96
N GLY A 208 2.36 28.27 -14.70
CA GLY A 208 0.94 28.21 -14.31
C GLY A 208 0.20 26.93 -14.73
N ALA A 209 0.93 25.87 -15.09
CA ALA A 209 0.31 24.64 -15.58
C ALA A 209 -0.58 23.96 -14.53
N ILE A 210 -1.80 23.64 -14.92
CA ILE A 210 -2.78 22.94 -14.10
C ILE A 210 -2.50 21.44 -14.21
N ARG A 211 -2.48 20.76 -13.06
CA ARG A 211 -2.06 19.35 -12.96
C ARG A 211 -3.27 18.44 -12.85
N ALA A 212 -3.36 17.48 -13.76
CA ALA A 212 -4.20 16.30 -13.66
C ALA A 212 -3.30 15.07 -13.44
N VAL A 213 -3.51 14.35 -12.34
CA VAL A 213 -2.79 13.10 -12.06
C VAL A 213 -3.73 11.94 -12.35
N LEU A 214 -3.36 11.16 -13.36
CA LEU A 214 -4.07 9.99 -13.83
C LEU A 214 -3.62 8.76 -13.06
N ASP A 215 -4.54 8.17 -12.30
CA ASP A 215 -4.34 6.93 -11.55
C ASP A 215 -4.81 5.70 -12.35
N VAL A 216 -4.59 4.48 -11.84
CA VAL A 216 -5.15 3.24 -12.39
C VAL A 216 -6.69 3.28 -12.47
N LEU A 217 -7.30 2.34 -13.19
CA LEU A 217 -8.76 2.30 -13.30
C LEU A 217 -9.40 1.91 -11.96
N SER A 218 -10.65 2.31 -11.76
CA SER A 218 -11.48 1.73 -10.71
C SER A 218 -11.73 0.24 -11.02
N SER A 219 -12.06 -0.55 -10.00
CA SER A 219 -12.45 -1.96 -10.21
C SER A 219 -13.61 -2.11 -11.20
N GLN A 220 -14.59 -1.19 -11.15
CA GLN A 220 -15.74 -1.20 -12.04
C GLN A 220 -15.34 -0.91 -13.49
N ASP A 221 -14.44 0.06 -13.69
CA ASP A 221 -14.05 0.53 -15.01
C ASP A 221 -13.01 -0.38 -15.66
N ALA A 222 -12.15 -1.02 -14.86
CA ALA A 222 -11.31 -2.13 -15.30
C ALA A 222 -12.14 -3.31 -15.80
N THR A 223 -13.19 -3.69 -15.05
CA THR A 223 -14.13 -4.74 -15.45
C THR A 223 -14.89 -4.34 -16.72
N ARG A 224 -15.29 -3.07 -16.83
CA ARG A 224 -15.96 -2.55 -18.04
C ARG A 224 -15.04 -2.60 -19.26
N LEU A 225 -13.74 -2.33 -19.10
CA LEU A 225 -12.76 -2.40 -20.18
C LEU A 225 -12.65 -3.82 -20.74
N LEU A 226 -12.60 -4.82 -19.86
CA LEU A 226 -12.66 -6.22 -20.26
C LEU A 226 -13.99 -6.51 -20.98
N SER A 227 -15.12 -6.13 -20.39
CA SER A 227 -16.46 -6.35 -20.95
C SER A 227 -16.64 -5.80 -22.37
N VAL A 228 -16.09 -4.62 -22.67
CA VAL A 228 -16.14 -4.03 -24.02
C VAL A 228 -15.27 -4.80 -25.03
N THR A 229 -14.24 -5.50 -24.57
CA THR A 229 -13.28 -6.19 -25.43
C THR A 229 -13.62 -7.66 -25.63
N ILE A 230 -13.89 -8.40 -24.55
CA ILE A 230 -14.18 -9.85 -24.57
C ILE A 230 -15.69 -10.18 -24.55
N GLY A 231 -16.55 -9.17 -24.47
CA GLY A 231 -18.02 -9.30 -24.45
C GLY A 231 -18.62 -9.42 -23.05
N SER A 232 -19.80 -8.81 -22.87
CA SER A 232 -20.49 -8.75 -21.57
C SER A 232 -20.98 -10.11 -21.09
N GLU A 233 -21.40 -10.99 -22.00
CA GLU A 233 -21.91 -12.33 -21.66
C GLU A 233 -20.85 -13.21 -21.00
N ARG A 234 -19.62 -13.21 -21.54
CA ARG A 234 -18.50 -13.97 -20.98
C ARG A 234 -18.09 -13.42 -19.61
N VAL A 235 -18.05 -12.09 -19.46
CA VAL A 235 -17.77 -11.45 -18.16
C VAL A 235 -18.81 -11.80 -17.10
N ASP A 236 -20.10 -11.83 -17.47
CA ASP A 236 -21.17 -12.17 -16.55
C ASP A 236 -21.17 -13.65 -16.14
N ARG A 237 -20.74 -14.54 -17.05
CA ARG A 237 -20.58 -15.97 -16.78
C ARG A 237 -19.39 -16.26 -15.88
N GLU A 238 -18.28 -15.54 -16.05
CA GLU A 238 -16.98 -15.82 -15.41
C GLU A 238 -16.53 -14.70 -14.44
N ARG A 239 -17.44 -14.22 -13.60
CA ARG A 239 -17.21 -13.06 -12.72
C ARG A 239 -16.01 -13.19 -11.77
N VAL A 240 -15.82 -14.36 -11.16
CA VAL A 240 -14.72 -14.59 -10.20
C VAL A 240 -13.36 -14.54 -10.91
N PRO A 241 -13.14 -15.27 -12.02
CA PRO A 241 -11.94 -15.10 -12.84
C PRO A 241 -11.71 -13.66 -13.30
N VAL A 242 -12.74 -12.97 -13.79
CA VAL A 242 -12.61 -11.57 -14.24
C VAL A 242 -12.13 -10.64 -13.12
N ALA A 243 -12.72 -10.75 -11.92
CA ALA A 243 -12.29 -9.96 -10.78
C ALA A 243 -10.82 -10.22 -10.44
N LYS A 244 -10.37 -11.49 -10.54
CA LYS A 244 -8.98 -11.86 -10.29
C LYS A 244 -8.03 -11.37 -11.38
N LEU A 245 -8.41 -11.43 -12.66
CA LEU A 245 -7.62 -10.85 -13.76
C LEU A 245 -7.43 -9.34 -13.58
N VAL A 246 -8.49 -8.63 -13.18
CA VAL A 246 -8.44 -7.19 -12.91
C VAL A 246 -7.43 -6.86 -11.81
N GLU A 247 -7.45 -7.64 -10.72
CA GLU A 247 -6.50 -7.53 -9.62
C GLU A 247 -5.05 -7.84 -10.07
N LEU A 248 -4.84 -8.95 -10.77
CA LEU A 248 -3.52 -9.38 -11.27
C LEU A 248 -2.92 -8.40 -12.29
N CYS A 249 -3.77 -7.70 -13.05
CA CYS A 249 -3.37 -6.62 -13.95
C CYS A 249 -3.13 -5.28 -13.24
N SER A 250 -3.23 -5.23 -11.90
CA SER A 250 -3.15 -4.02 -11.08
C SER A 250 -4.02 -2.88 -11.61
N TYR A 251 -5.20 -3.20 -12.16
CA TYR A 251 -6.15 -2.22 -12.73
C TYR A 251 -5.54 -1.34 -13.84
N LEU A 252 -4.44 -1.77 -14.46
CA LEU A 252 -3.72 -1.02 -15.48
C LEU A 252 -4.36 -1.22 -16.86
N PRO A 253 -4.81 -0.16 -17.57
CA PRO A 253 -5.45 -0.28 -18.88
C PRO A 253 -4.64 -1.06 -19.91
N LEU A 254 -3.31 -0.86 -19.95
CA LEU A 254 -2.45 -1.58 -20.88
C LEU A 254 -2.44 -3.09 -20.59
N ALA A 255 -2.24 -3.50 -19.33
CA ALA A 255 -2.22 -4.90 -18.95
C ALA A 255 -3.56 -5.58 -19.24
N LEU A 256 -4.68 -4.91 -18.91
CA LEU A 256 -6.02 -5.42 -19.19
C LEU A 256 -6.29 -5.61 -20.68
N ARG A 257 -5.75 -4.75 -21.54
CA ARG A 257 -5.89 -4.88 -22.99
C ARG A 257 -5.10 -6.07 -23.54
N ILE A 258 -3.90 -6.32 -23.02
CA ILE A 258 -3.09 -7.49 -23.40
C ILE A 258 -3.82 -8.77 -22.99
N VAL A 259 -4.33 -8.84 -21.76
CA VAL A 259 -5.09 -10.00 -21.29
C VAL A 259 -6.40 -10.19 -22.07
N ALA A 260 -7.10 -9.10 -22.39
CA ALA A 260 -8.31 -9.17 -23.20
C ALA A 260 -8.03 -9.67 -24.62
N ASP A 261 -6.93 -9.22 -25.25
CA ASP A 261 -6.50 -9.69 -26.57
C ASP A 261 -6.23 -11.20 -26.55
N ARG A 262 -5.48 -11.69 -25.55
CA ARG A 262 -5.26 -13.13 -25.35
C ARG A 262 -6.56 -13.92 -25.16
N ALA A 263 -7.49 -13.40 -24.38
CA ALA A 263 -8.80 -14.04 -24.18
C ALA A 263 -9.65 -14.07 -25.47
N CYS A 264 -9.48 -13.12 -26.39
CA CYS A 264 -10.14 -13.10 -27.69
C CYS A 264 -9.47 -14.03 -28.73
N LEU A 265 -8.19 -14.36 -28.56
CA LEU A 265 -7.49 -15.31 -29.43
C LEU A 265 -7.98 -16.76 -29.23
N ASP A 266 -8.43 -17.09 -28.02
CA ASP A 266 -9.06 -18.38 -27.70
C ASP A 266 -10.37 -18.17 -26.91
N ASP A 267 -11.48 -18.14 -27.65
CA ASP A 267 -12.83 -17.96 -27.10
C ASP A 267 -13.33 -19.19 -26.30
N GLU A 268 -12.74 -20.37 -26.50
CA GLU A 268 -13.11 -21.61 -25.80
C GLU A 268 -12.34 -21.80 -24.48
N MET A 269 -11.15 -21.19 -24.35
CA MET A 269 -10.35 -21.21 -23.12
C MET A 269 -11.08 -20.52 -21.95
N PRO A 270 -11.23 -21.16 -20.77
CA PRO A 270 -11.81 -20.51 -19.61
C PRO A 270 -10.85 -19.46 -19.03
N LEU A 271 -11.38 -18.35 -18.52
CA LEU A 271 -10.56 -17.27 -17.96
C LEU A 271 -9.79 -17.71 -16.70
N THR A 272 -10.16 -18.82 -16.07
CA THR A 272 -9.42 -19.43 -14.95
C THR A 272 -8.00 -19.82 -15.35
N GLU A 273 -7.79 -20.29 -16.57
CA GLU A 273 -6.45 -20.68 -17.02
C GLU A 273 -5.54 -19.45 -17.17
N LEU A 274 -6.05 -18.34 -17.71
CA LEU A 274 -5.31 -17.06 -17.73
C LEU A 274 -5.03 -16.54 -16.32
N VAL A 275 -5.95 -16.74 -15.38
CA VAL A 275 -5.74 -16.40 -13.96
C VAL A 275 -4.60 -17.23 -13.38
N GLU A 276 -4.55 -18.53 -13.65
CA GLU A 276 -3.49 -19.42 -13.16
C GLU A 276 -2.12 -19.04 -13.72
N GLU A 277 -2.04 -18.73 -15.02
CA GLU A 277 -0.81 -18.24 -15.65
C GLU A 277 -0.33 -16.93 -15.03
N LEU A 278 -1.24 -15.96 -14.83
CA LEU A 278 -0.92 -14.67 -14.23
C LEU A 278 -0.70 -14.77 -12.72
N ALA A 279 -1.20 -15.81 -12.02
CA ALA A 279 -1.04 -15.94 -10.58
C ALA A 279 0.43 -16.17 -10.20
N ALA A 280 1.23 -16.83 -11.05
CA ALA A 280 2.65 -17.05 -10.84
C ALA A 280 3.44 -15.72 -10.95
N GLU A 281 3.98 -15.24 -9.83
CA GLU A 281 4.69 -13.94 -9.77
C GLU A 281 5.90 -13.87 -10.69
N GLU A 282 6.67 -14.96 -10.80
CA GLU A 282 7.90 -15.01 -11.59
C GLU A 282 7.66 -14.84 -13.10
N SER A 283 6.54 -15.38 -13.62
CA SER A 283 6.18 -15.34 -15.04
C SER A 283 5.07 -14.34 -15.37
N ARG A 284 4.52 -13.62 -14.37
CA ARG A 284 3.38 -12.70 -14.58
C ARG A 284 3.68 -11.63 -15.63
N LEU A 285 4.90 -11.10 -15.64
CA LEU A 285 5.31 -10.10 -16.64
C LEU A 285 5.56 -10.71 -18.02
N ASP A 286 5.94 -11.99 -18.09
CA ASP A 286 6.03 -12.73 -19.36
C ASP A 286 4.64 -12.96 -19.96
N ALA A 287 3.63 -13.21 -19.13
CA ALA A 287 2.24 -13.38 -19.56
C ALA A 287 1.58 -12.07 -20.06
N LEU A 288 2.23 -10.91 -19.83
CA LEU A 288 1.76 -9.56 -20.22
C LEU A 288 2.54 -8.98 -21.41
N THR A 289 2.75 -9.82 -22.41
CA THR A 289 3.34 -9.49 -23.71
C THR A 289 2.34 -9.70 -24.85
N VAL A 290 2.55 -9.00 -25.96
CA VAL A 290 1.85 -9.26 -27.23
C VAL A 290 2.84 -9.94 -28.16
N GLU A 291 2.51 -11.11 -28.71
CA GLU A 291 3.45 -11.95 -29.50
C GLU A 291 4.07 -11.20 -30.69
N ASP A 292 3.29 -10.32 -31.33
CA ASP A 292 3.71 -9.55 -32.51
C ASP A 292 4.18 -8.11 -32.21
N ASP A 293 4.14 -7.66 -30.95
CA ASP A 293 4.52 -6.28 -30.56
C ASP A 293 5.13 -6.19 -29.15
N GLU A 294 6.42 -6.48 -29.05
CA GLU A 294 7.18 -6.37 -27.80
C GLU A 294 7.21 -4.93 -27.23
N LEU A 295 6.97 -3.90 -28.04
CA LEU A 295 6.95 -2.50 -27.56
C LEU A 295 5.71 -2.19 -26.73
N SER A 296 4.64 -2.96 -26.91
CA SER A 296 3.39 -2.86 -26.13
C SER A 296 3.42 -3.67 -24.84
N ALA A 297 4.43 -4.51 -24.62
CA ALA A 297 4.55 -5.29 -23.39
C ALA A 297 4.72 -4.40 -22.15
N VAL A 298 4.09 -4.81 -21.03
CA VAL A 298 4.15 -4.06 -19.77
C VAL A 298 5.59 -3.87 -19.29
N ARG A 299 6.41 -4.93 -19.38
CA ARG A 299 7.84 -4.91 -19.05
C ARG A 299 8.60 -3.85 -19.86
N THR A 300 8.37 -3.80 -21.17
CA THR A 300 9.03 -2.84 -22.06
C THR A 300 8.69 -1.41 -21.68
N VAL A 301 7.40 -1.14 -21.45
CA VAL A 301 6.89 0.19 -21.06
C VAL A 301 7.46 0.64 -19.70
N PHE A 302 7.60 -0.25 -18.72
CA PHE A 302 8.28 0.07 -17.45
C PHE A 302 9.78 0.31 -17.62
N SER A 303 10.44 -0.43 -18.52
CA SER A 303 11.88 -0.31 -18.75
C SER A 303 12.31 1.10 -19.15
N TRP A 304 11.48 1.84 -19.88
CA TRP A 304 11.80 3.21 -20.30
C TRP A 304 11.80 4.20 -19.13
N SER A 305 10.85 4.08 -18.20
CA SER A 305 10.86 4.88 -16.96
C SER A 305 12.06 4.53 -16.08
N TYR A 306 12.40 3.24 -16.01
CA TYR A 306 13.53 2.75 -15.24
C TYR A 306 14.89 3.23 -15.78
N LYS A 307 15.08 3.21 -17.10
CA LYS A 307 16.31 3.69 -17.75
C LYS A 307 16.54 5.19 -17.56
N ALA A 308 15.49 5.96 -17.28
CA ALA A 308 15.59 7.39 -16.99
C ALA A 308 16.07 7.69 -15.55
N LEU A 309 16.17 6.69 -14.68
CA LEU A 309 16.65 6.85 -13.31
C LEU A 309 18.17 6.98 -13.28
N ASN A 310 18.68 7.80 -12.35
CA ASN A 310 20.09 7.74 -11.99
C ASN A 310 20.38 6.40 -11.27
N ALA A 311 21.66 6.00 -11.25
CA ALA A 311 22.07 4.69 -10.75
C ALA A 311 21.63 4.40 -9.30
N GLU A 312 21.67 5.40 -8.42
CA GLU A 312 21.34 5.25 -7.01
C GLU A 312 19.81 5.15 -6.78
N THR A 313 19.02 5.97 -7.49
CA THR A 313 17.56 5.85 -7.48
C THR A 313 17.09 4.53 -8.10
N ALA A 314 17.75 4.05 -9.16
CA ALA A 314 17.46 2.75 -9.75
C ALA A 314 17.72 1.61 -8.75
N ARG A 315 18.82 1.68 -8.00
CA ARG A 315 19.12 0.74 -6.90
C ARG A 315 18.06 0.79 -5.80
N VAL A 316 17.63 1.98 -5.38
CA VAL A 316 16.54 2.13 -4.41
C VAL A 316 15.24 1.51 -4.92
N PHE A 317 14.88 1.72 -6.19
CA PHE A 317 13.71 1.10 -6.81
C PHE A 317 13.78 -0.43 -6.76
N ARG A 318 14.91 -1.02 -7.18
CA ARG A 318 15.14 -2.48 -7.12
C ARG A 318 15.01 -3.02 -5.70
N LEU A 319 15.68 -2.38 -4.74
CA LEU A 319 15.69 -2.85 -3.35
C LEU A 319 14.32 -2.70 -2.67
N ILE A 320 13.50 -1.69 -2.99
CA ILE A 320 12.15 -1.65 -2.41
C ILE A 320 11.26 -2.73 -3.04
N GLY A 321 11.51 -3.10 -4.30
CA GLY A 321 10.83 -4.22 -4.97
C GLY A 321 10.92 -5.55 -4.21
N ILE A 322 11.98 -5.77 -3.43
CA ILE A 322 12.14 -7.00 -2.63
C ILE A 322 11.41 -6.96 -1.28
N HIS A 323 10.85 -5.83 -0.86
CA HIS A 323 10.07 -5.76 0.39
C HIS A 323 8.74 -6.49 0.21
N PRO A 324 8.40 -7.49 1.04
CA PRO A 324 7.24 -8.35 0.80
C PRO A 324 5.91 -7.65 1.12
N GLY A 325 5.91 -6.63 1.97
CA GLY A 325 4.71 -5.92 2.38
C GLY A 325 4.08 -5.03 1.31
N ALA A 326 2.85 -4.57 1.58
CA ALA A 326 2.07 -3.73 0.67
C ALA A 326 2.52 -2.25 0.68
N ASP A 327 3.22 -1.82 1.71
CA ASP A 327 3.87 -0.53 1.79
C ASP A 327 5.07 -0.58 2.75
N ILE A 328 5.95 0.41 2.62
CA ILE A 328 7.18 0.52 3.39
C ILE A 328 7.26 1.89 4.06
N ALA A 329 7.65 1.89 5.35
CA ALA A 329 8.01 3.11 6.06
C ALA A 329 9.36 3.66 5.57
N LEU A 330 9.55 4.97 5.66
CA LEU A 330 10.81 5.63 5.27
C LEU A 330 12.04 5.02 5.98
N ASP A 331 11.94 4.75 7.28
CA ASP A 331 13.07 4.25 8.08
C ASP A 331 13.38 2.78 7.76
N ALA A 332 12.35 1.97 7.43
CA ALA A 332 12.53 0.63 6.89
C ALA A 332 13.21 0.67 5.50
N ALA A 333 12.79 1.58 4.62
CA ALA A 333 13.40 1.78 3.31
C ALA A 333 14.86 2.26 3.41
N ALA A 334 15.16 3.14 4.37
CA ALA A 334 16.52 3.59 4.67
C ALA A 334 17.41 2.42 5.11
N SER A 335 16.91 1.57 6.02
CA SER A 335 17.62 0.38 6.50
C SER A 335 17.86 -0.64 5.39
N LEU A 336 16.83 -0.95 4.60
CA LEU A 336 16.90 -1.84 3.44
C LEU A 336 17.97 -1.38 2.43
N THR A 337 17.98 -0.08 2.10
CA THR A 337 18.90 0.50 1.10
C THR A 337 20.30 0.75 1.64
N GLY A 338 20.47 0.81 2.96
CA GLY A 338 21.70 1.21 3.64
C GLY A 338 22.00 2.71 3.54
N LEU A 339 20.98 3.52 3.29
CA LEU A 339 21.11 4.97 3.11
C LEU A 339 20.69 5.72 4.38
N ALA A 340 21.24 6.92 4.57
CA ALA A 340 20.73 7.84 5.58
C ALA A 340 19.25 8.19 5.30
N PRO A 341 18.38 8.38 6.31
CA PRO A 341 16.95 8.63 6.12
C PRO A 341 16.65 9.81 5.18
N GLN A 342 17.46 10.87 5.20
CA GLN A 342 17.28 12.02 4.30
C GLN A 342 17.62 11.67 2.84
N SER A 343 18.65 10.85 2.60
CA SER A 343 19.01 10.39 1.26
C SER A 343 17.95 9.42 0.73
N ALA A 344 17.52 8.44 1.53
CA ALA A 344 16.44 7.53 1.19
C ALA A 344 15.17 8.30 0.80
N ARG A 345 14.79 9.31 1.59
CA ARG A 345 13.65 10.20 1.28
C ARG A 345 13.80 10.86 -0.08
N ARG A 346 14.97 11.42 -0.42
CA ARG A 346 15.17 12.08 -1.73
C ARG A 346 14.93 11.11 -2.90
N HIS A 347 15.45 9.88 -2.82
CA HIS A 347 15.24 8.88 -3.88
C HIS A 347 13.79 8.41 -3.96
N LEU A 348 13.15 8.17 -2.80
CA LEU A 348 11.72 7.83 -2.71
C LEU A 348 10.85 8.94 -3.31
N GLU A 349 11.13 10.21 -3.00
CA GLU A 349 10.42 11.35 -3.58
C GLU A 349 10.67 11.50 -5.08
N SER A 350 11.88 11.18 -5.56
CA SER A 350 12.17 11.14 -6.99
C SER A 350 11.31 10.10 -7.71
N LEU A 351 11.18 8.91 -7.14
CA LEU A 351 10.32 7.83 -7.68
C LEU A 351 8.84 8.20 -7.63
N VAL A 352 8.38 8.87 -6.57
CA VAL A 352 7.03 9.43 -6.47
C VAL A 352 6.79 10.53 -7.52
N GLY A 353 7.81 11.33 -7.82
CA GLY A 353 7.78 12.33 -8.89
C GLY A 353 7.63 11.73 -10.30
N LEU A 354 8.08 10.48 -10.47
CA LEU A 354 8.01 9.70 -11.71
C LEU A 354 6.85 8.71 -11.75
N HIS A 355 5.96 8.74 -10.74
CA HIS A 355 4.83 7.83 -10.60
C HIS A 355 5.23 6.34 -10.63
N MET A 356 6.44 6.03 -10.12
CA MET A 356 6.92 4.66 -9.88
C MET A 356 6.67 4.20 -8.44
N LEU A 357 6.35 5.15 -7.56
CA LEU A 357 5.94 4.97 -6.17
C LEU A 357 4.74 5.86 -5.86
N ALA A 358 3.87 5.39 -4.98
CA ALA A 358 2.77 6.16 -4.42
C ALA A 358 3.03 6.49 -2.94
N ARG A 359 2.56 7.65 -2.47
CA ARG A 359 2.54 7.98 -1.03
C ARG A 359 1.22 7.49 -0.45
N THR A 360 1.27 6.62 0.56
CA THR A 360 0.08 6.09 1.25
C THR A 360 -0.20 6.81 2.58
N GLY A 361 0.77 7.57 3.08
CA GLY A 361 0.66 8.37 4.28
C GLY A 361 1.95 9.10 4.60
N PRO A 362 2.03 9.76 5.78
CA PRO A 362 3.25 10.40 6.23
C PRO A 362 4.39 9.37 6.33
N ASN A 363 5.48 9.63 5.58
CA ASN A 363 6.66 8.77 5.49
C ASN A 363 6.37 7.31 5.11
N ARG A 364 5.32 7.05 4.31
CA ARG A 364 5.02 5.71 3.78
C ARG A 364 4.84 5.72 2.28
N TYR A 365 5.35 4.65 1.67
CA TYR A 365 5.47 4.51 0.23
C TYR A 365 4.98 3.13 -0.21
N ARG A 366 4.31 3.05 -1.36
CA ARG A 366 3.82 1.81 -1.97
C ARG A 366 4.31 1.72 -3.41
N LEU A 367 4.86 0.57 -3.80
CA LEU A 367 4.97 0.19 -5.21
C LEU A 367 3.68 -0.54 -5.59
N HIS A 368 3.12 -0.20 -6.75
CA HIS A 368 2.04 -0.99 -7.33
C HIS A 368 2.54 -2.37 -7.73
N ASP A 369 1.69 -3.39 -7.67
CA ASP A 369 2.12 -4.80 -7.71
C ASP A 369 2.91 -5.16 -8.98
N LEU A 370 2.46 -4.74 -10.17
CA LEU A 370 3.22 -4.97 -11.41
C LEU A 370 4.58 -4.24 -11.44
N LEU A 371 4.67 -3.04 -10.84
CA LEU A 371 5.94 -2.32 -10.69
C LEU A 371 6.84 -2.96 -9.63
N LYS A 372 6.27 -3.52 -8.57
CA LYS A 372 6.97 -4.27 -7.53
C LYS A 372 7.60 -5.54 -8.11
N LEU A 373 6.85 -6.29 -8.92
CA LEU A 373 7.38 -7.44 -9.67
C LEU A 373 8.52 -7.04 -10.61
N TYR A 374 8.32 -5.98 -11.39
CA TYR A 374 9.37 -5.49 -12.29
C TYR A 374 10.61 -5.04 -11.51
N ALA A 375 10.45 -4.37 -10.37
CA ALA A 375 11.55 -3.98 -9.49
C ALA A 375 12.31 -5.19 -8.93
N ALA A 376 11.59 -6.23 -8.51
CA ALA A 376 12.18 -7.48 -8.00
C ALA A 376 12.92 -8.26 -9.10
N GLU A 377 12.37 -8.34 -10.32
CA GLU A 377 13.04 -8.93 -11.49
C GLU A 377 14.35 -8.18 -11.77
N ARG A 378 14.32 -6.84 -11.77
CA ARG A 378 15.54 -6.02 -11.92
C ARG A 378 16.51 -6.18 -10.77
N ALA A 379 16.06 -6.38 -9.54
CA ALA A 379 16.95 -6.68 -8.41
C ALA A 379 17.72 -7.99 -8.65
N ASN A 380 17.04 -9.04 -9.12
CA ASN A 380 17.69 -10.32 -9.41
C ASN A 380 18.67 -10.26 -10.60
N LEU A 381 18.38 -9.42 -11.61
CA LEU A 381 19.21 -9.28 -12.80
C LEU A 381 20.39 -8.32 -12.64
N ASP A 382 20.20 -7.21 -11.92
CA ASP A 382 21.18 -6.11 -11.87
C ASP A 382 21.99 -6.05 -10.57
N GLU A 383 21.52 -6.67 -9.48
CA GLU A 383 22.24 -6.69 -8.20
C GLU A 383 22.96 -8.01 -7.99
N ASN A 384 24.10 -7.94 -7.30
CA ASN A 384 24.79 -9.14 -6.85
C ASN A 384 24.00 -9.80 -5.71
N PHE A 385 24.01 -11.13 -5.67
CA PHE A 385 23.34 -11.92 -4.62
C PHE A 385 23.67 -11.43 -3.20
N ASP A 386 24.96 -11.22 -2.89
CA ASP A 386 25.41 -10.76 -1.57
C ASP A 386 24.83 -9.39 -1.21
N ALA A 387 24.71 -8.48 -2.18
CA ALA A 387 24.17 -7.15 -1.94
C ALA A 387 22.67 -7.18 -1.60
N VAL A 388 21.91 -8.05 -2.29
CA VAL A 388 20.49 -8.30 -2.00
C VAL A 388 20.33 -8.99 -0.65
N HIS A 389 21.18 -9.97 -0.36
CA HIS A 389 21.19 -10.68 0.92
C HIS A 389 21.42 -9.72 2.09
N THR A 390 22.48 -8.90 2.05
CA THR A 390 22.74 -7.87 3.06
C THR A 390 21.60 -6.85 3.16
N ALA A 391 20.95 -6.49 2.05
CA ALA A 391 19.79 -5.59 2.11
C ALA A 391 18.60 -6.23 2.85
N ARG A 392 18.33 -7.51 2.63
CA ARG A 392 17.30 -8.29 3.34
C ARG A 392 17.62 -8.41 4.83
N GLU A 393 18.88 -8.69 5.18
CA GLU A 393 19.32 -8.74 6.57
C GLU A 393 19.08 -7.41 7.28
N ARG A 394 19.53 -6.28 6.72
CA ARG A 394 19.27 -4.96 7.33
C ARG A 394 17.79 -4.65 7.50
N LEU A 395 16.94 -5.11 6.58
CA LEU A 395 15.49 -4.94 6.69
C LEU A 395 14.92 -5.79 7.83
N LEU A 396 15.24 -7.09 7.86
CA LEU A 396 14.77 -8.02 8.88
C LEU A 396 15.26 -7.61 10.26
N ASP A 397 16.53 -7.20 10.36
CA ASP A 397 17.17 -6.68 11.56
C ASP A 397 16.46 -5.43 12.08
N TRP A 398 16.15 -4.47 11.20
CA TRP A 398 15.39 -3.28 11.57
C TRP A 398 14.01 -3.64 12.13
N TYR A 399 13.28 -4.54 11.46
CA TYR A 399 11.98 -5.00 11.96
C TYR A 399 12.12 -5.75 13.27
N LEU A 400 13.13 -6.61 13.43
CA LEU A 400 13.36 -7.37 14.65
C LEU A 400 13.60 -6.46 15.85
N HIS A 401 14.47 -5.45 15.71
CA HIS A 401 14.73 -4.49 16.78
C HIS A 401 13.48 -3.72 17.19
N HIS A 402 12.65 -3.29 16.24
CA HIS A 402 11.43 -2.53 16.55
C HIS A 402 10.31 -3.42 17.11
N THR A 403 10.14 -4.63 16.60
CA THR A 403 9.19 -5.60 17.16
C THR A 403 9.63 -6.04 18.55
N TYR A 404 10.94 -6.22 18.79
CA TYR A 404 11.46 -6.57 20.10
C TYR A 404 11.40 -5.40 21.11
N ALA A 405 11.59 -4.16 20.66
CA ALA A 405 11.28 -2.98 21.47
C ALA A 405 9.83 -2.98 21.94
N ALA A 406 8.90 -3.31 21.04
CA ALA A 406 7.49 -3.43 21.39
C ALA A 406 7.23 -4.60 22.35
N TYR A 407 7.87 -5.76 22.13
CA TYR A 407 7.85 -6.87 23.07
C TYR A 407 8.27 -6.44 24.48
N GLN A 408 9.38 -5.69 24.61
CA GLN A 408 9.86 -5.21 25.91
C GLN A 408 8.95 -4.14 26.53
N ALA A 409 8.30 -3.31 25.73
CA ALA A 409 7.35 -2.32 26.23
C ALA A 409 6.05 -2.96 26.74
N ILE A 410 5.58 -4.02 26.07
CA ILE A 410 4.38 -4.78 26.44
C ILE A 410 4.66 -5.72 27.62
N LEU A 411 5.81 -6.41 27.57
CA LEU A 411 6.21 -7.40 28.55
C LEU A 411 7.65 -7.15 29.06
N PRO A 412 7.87 -6.14 29.92
CA PRO A 412 9.21 -5.79 30.45
C PRO A 412 9.90 -6.93 31.21
N GLN A 413 9.12 -7.80 31.84
CA GLN A 413 9.52 -9.00 32.57
C GLN A 413 9.55 -10.25 31.68
N GLY A 414 9.50 -10.07 30.36
CA GLY A 414 9.65 -11.11 29.36
C GLY A 414 11.07 -11.64 29.32
N ARG A 415 11.25 -12.80 28.67
CA ARG A 415 12.59 -13.35 28.45
C ARG A 415 13.25 -12.59 27.31
N SER A 416 14.52 -12.22 27.49
CA SER A 416 15.26 -11.55 26.43
C SER A 416 15.47 -12.47 25.22
N LEU A 417 15.27 -11.93 24.02
CA LEU A 417 15.67 -12.61 22.79
C LEU A 417 17.20 -12.57 22.67
N PRO A 418 17.84 -13.67 22.24
CA PRO A 418 19.28 -13.70 22.02
C PRO A 418 19.64 -12.86 20.79
N GLU A 419 20.84 -12.26 20.80
CA GLU A 419 21.43 -11.53 19.66
C GLU A 419 20.60 -10.33 19.16
N VAL A 420 19.79 -9.72 20.04
CA VAL A 420 19.11 -8.44 19.76
C VAL A 420 19.56 -7.41 20.78
N ASP A 421 20.53 -6.60 20.37
CA ASP A 421 21.19 -5.62 21.23
C ASP A 421 20.57 -4.21 21.08
N ASP A 422 20.42 -3.50 22.20
CA ASP A 422 19.99 -2.09 22.26
C ASP A 422 18.75 -1.73 21.41
N PRO A 423 17.59 -2.41 21.61
CA PRO A 423 16.37 -2.05 20.90
C PRO A 423 15.92 -0.62 21.24
N PRO A 424 15.25 0.07 20.31
CA PRO A 424 14.80 1.45 20.53
C PRO A 424 13.87 1.53 21.75
N ARG A 425 14.09 2.52 22.61
CA ARG A 425 13.17 2.77 23.74
C ARG A 425 11.86 3.35 23.23
N GLN A 426 10.76 2.73 23.61
CA GLN A 426 9.41 3.15 23.25
C GLN A 426 8.50 3.08 24.48
N SER A 427 7.55 4.01 24.58
CA SER A 427 6.43 3.85 25.49
C SER A 427 5.48 2.75 25.01
N LEU A 428 4.65 2.20 25.91
CA LEU A 428 3.64 1.19 25.56
C LEU A 428 2.72 1.66 24.42
N ASP A 429 2.25 2.91 24.48
CA ASP A 429 1.37 3.48 23.44
C ASP A 429 2.05 3.58 22.07
N GLU A 430 3.32 4.01 22.04
CA GLU A 430 4.11 4.07 20.80
C GLU A 430 4.33 2.68 20.20
N ALA A 431 4.68 1.70 21.05
CA ALA A 431 4.88 0.31 20.67
C ALA A 431 3.61 -0.31 20.05
N LEU A 432 2.46 -0.11 20.68
CA LEU A 432 1.17 -0.62 20.19
C LEU A 432 0.77 0.03 18.86
N ARG A 433 0.92 1.36 18.74
CA ARG A 433 0.67 2.08 17.49
C ARG A 433 1.59 1.63 16.36
N TRP A 434 2.87 1.38 16.67
CA TRP A 434 3.82 0.87 15.69
C TRP A 434 3.46 -0.54 15.24
N CYS A 435 3.19 -1.45 16.18
CA CYS A 435 2.81 -2.83 15.88
C CYS A 435 1.56 -2.89 15.00
N GLU A 436 0.54 -2.10 15.29
CA GLU A 436 -0.66 -2.04 14.43
C GLU A 436 -0.35 -1.61 13.00
N LYS A 437 0.49 -0.59 12.87
CA LYS A 437 0.85 -0.01 11.58
C LYS A 437 1.77 -0.90 10.75
N GLU A 438 2.45 -1.86 11.36
CA GLU A 438 3.40 -2.77 10.72
C GLU A 438 2.96 -4.23 10.76
N ARG A 439 1.81 -4.56 11.38
CA ARG A 439 1.36 -5.94 11.63
C ARG A 439 1.38 -6.82 10.39
N LEU A 440 0.83 -6.34 9.28
CA LEU A 440 0.78 -7.11 8.03
C LEU A 440 2.18 -7.27 7.42
N ASN A 441 2.99 -6.21 7.45
CA ASN A 441 4.38 -6.26 6.97
C ASN A 441 5.22 -7.25 7.80
N LEU A 442 5.02 -7.30 9.13
CA LEU A 442 5.68 -8.26 10.01
C LEU A 442 5.31 -9.70 9.64
N LEU A 443 4.02 -9.98 9.41
CA LEU A 443 3.57 -11.32 9.01
C LEU A 443 4.13 -11.74 7.65
N ASP A 444 4.18 -10.83 6.69
CA ASP A 444 4.74 -11.11 5.36
C ASP A 444 6.26 -11.31 5.41
N LEU A 445 6.97 -10.57 6.27
CA LEU A 445 8.40 -10.78 6.51
C LEU A 445 8.68 -12.14 7.16
N ILE A 446 7.91 -12.54 8.18
CA ILE A 446 8.04 -13.85 8.82
C ILE A 446 7.84 -14.98 7.79
N ARG A 447 6.80 -14.88 6.96
CA ARG A 447 6.53 -15.85 5.87
C ARG A 447 7.68 -15.93 4.87
N THR A 448 8.25 -14.78 4.50
CA THR A 448 9.24 -14.71 3.43
C THR A 448 10.66 -15.03 3.93
N ALA A 449 10.96 -14.84 5.22
CA ALA A 449 12.29 -15.04 5.80
C ALA A 449 12.87 -16.43 5.49
N SER A 450 12.06 -17.49 5.61
CA SER A 450 12.48 -18.86 5.27
C SER A 450 12.84 -19.01 3.79
N GLY A 451 12.08 -18.40 2.88
CA GLY A 451 12.36 -18.42 1.44
C GLY A 451 13.65 -17.68 1.07
N TRP A 452 14.12 -16.77 1.94
CA TRP A 452 15.40 -16.09 1.79
C TRP A 452 16.56 -16.81 2.50
N GLY A 453 16.32 -17.96 3.13
CA GLY A 453 17.30 -18.67 3.97
C GLY A 453 17.58 -17.98 5.31
N GLN A 454 16.80 -16.95 5.66
CA GLN A 454 16.96 -16.13 6.86
C GLN A 454 16.20 -16.72 8.06
N HIS A 455 16.44 -18.01 8.32
CA HIS A 455 15.69 -18.77 9.33
C HIS A 455 15.81 -18.20 10.74
N GLN A 456 16.97 -17.62 11.08
CA GLN A 456 17.18 -17.00 12.39
C GLN A 456 16.21 -15.84 12.64
N PHE A 457 16.12 -14.90 11.70
CA PHE A 457 15.15 -13.81 11.75
C PHE A 457 13.70 -14.33 11.75
N GLY A 458 13.41 -15.40 10.99
CA GLY A 458 12.07 -15.97 10.91
C GLY A 458 11.49 -16.39 12.26
N TRP A 459 12.28 -17.10 13.08
CA TRP A 459 11.82 -17.50 14.42
C TRP A 459 11.87 -16.36 15.43
N GLN A 460 12.88 -15.48 15.36
CA GLN A 460 13.01 -14.35 16.29
C GLN A 460 11.89 -13.32 16.09
N LEU A 461 11.53 -13.00 14.84
CA LEU A 461 10.42 -12.08 14.53
C LEU A 461 9.08 -12.63 15.02
N ALA A 462 8.85 -13.94 14.87
CA ALA A 462 7.64 -14.59 15.38
C ALA A 462 7.54 -14.43 16.90
N LEU A 463 8.60 -14.77 17.64
CA LEU A 463 8.61 -14.61 19.10
C LEU A 463 8.55 -13.16 19.56
N ALA A 464 9.23 -12.23 18.88
CA ALA A 464 9.14 -10.80 19.19
C ALA A 464 7.70 -10.29 19.04
N GLY A 465 6.94 -10.82 18.07
CA GLY A 465 5.54 -10.45 17.85
C GLY A 465 4.56 -11.02 18.88
N MET A 466 4.93 -12.05 19.64
CA MET A 466 4.06 -12.79 20.56
C MET A 466 3.24 -11.87 21.47
N ALA A 467 3.90 -11.04 22.28
CA ALA A 467 3.23 -10.25 23.32
C ALA A 467 2.18 -9.30 22.74
N PHE A 468 2.40 -8.79 21.52
CA PHE A 468 1.43 -7.98 20.80
C PHE A 468 0.25 -8.82 20.29
N PHE A 469 0.50 -9.99 19.71
CA PHE A 469 -0.57 -10.86 19.22
C PHE A 469 -1.44 -11.39 20.36
N GLU A 470 -0.86 -11.72 21.50
CA GLU A 470 -1.56 -12.11 22.73
C GLU A 470 -2.45 -10.96 23.22
N LEU A 471 -1.86 -9.80 23.48
CA LEU A 471 -2.57 -8.63 24.03
C LEU A 471 -3.73 -8.16 23.14
N ARG A 472 -3.61 -8.31 21.82
CA ARG A 472 -4.63 -7.92 20.84
C ARG A 472 -5.52 -9.06 20.36
N SER A 473 -5.33 -10.26 20.92
CA SER A 473 -6.11 -11.45 20.58
C SER A 473 -6.07 -11.78 19.08
N TYR A 474 -4.94 -11.53 18.42
CA TYR A 474 -4.73 -11.89 17.02
C TYR A 474 -4.33 -13.36 16.88
N TRP A 475 -5.17 -14.29 17.36
CA TRP A 475 -4.85 -15.73 17.48
C TRP A 475 -4.37 -16.35 16.17
N ARG A 476 -5.01 -16.03 15.04
CA ARG A 476 -4.59 -16.55 13.74
C ARG A 476 -3.20 -16.06 13.36
N ALA A 477 -2.91 -14.77 13.57
CA ALA A 477 -1.59 -14.21 13.31
C ALA A 477 -0.53 -14.83 14.24
N TRP A 478 -0.88 -15.04 15.51
CA TRP A 478 -0.03 -15.69 16.51
C TRP A 478 0.34 -17.10 16.07
N VAL A 479 -0.65 -17.94 15.82
CA VAL A 479 -0.47 -19.33 15.39
C VAL A 479 0.31 -19.40 14.07
N ASP A 480 -0.14 -18.70 13.03
CA ASP A 480 0.46 -18.80 11.69
C ASP A 480 1.93 -18.37 11.72
N SER A 481 2.26 -17.27 12.41
CA SER A 481 3.64 -16.79 12.54
C SER A 481 4.53 -17.75 13.31
N HIS A 482 4.03 -18.35 14.39
CA HIS A 482 4.82 -19.24 15.23
C HIS A 482 5.01 -20.62 14.61
N LEU A 483 4.06 -21.10 13.80
CA LEU A 483 4.26 -22.31 12.99
C LEU A 483 5.39 -22.13 11.98
N ILE A 484 5.49 -20.96 11.33
CA ILE A 484 6.59 -20.62 10.42
C ILE A 484 7.91 -20.48 11.19
N GLY A 485 7.89 -19.79 12.33
CA GLY A 485 9.05 -19.67 13.21
C GLY A 485 9.56 -21.03 13.68
N LEU A 486 8.65 -21.94 14.06
CA LEU A 486 8.98 -23.31 14.47
C LEU A 486 9.63 -24.12 13.34
N GLN A 487 9.17 -23.96 12.10
CA GLN A 487 9.84 -24.56 10.94
C GLN A 487 11.27 -24.03 10.80
N CYS A 488 11.48 -22.72 10.98
CA CYS A 488 12.79 -22.10 10.92
C CYS A 488 13.73 -22.60 12.04
N ALA A 489 13.25 -22.65 13.29
CA ALA A 489 14.03 -23.16 14.42
C ALA A 489 14.44 -24.63 14.22
N ARG A 490 13.51 -25.46 13.74
CA ARG A 490 13.78 -26.87 13.41
C ARG A 490 14.78 -27.03 12.27
N TYR A 491 14.71 -26.18 11.24
CA TYR A 491 15.69 -26.19 10.15
C TYR A 491 17.11 -25.91 10.67
N LEU A 492 17.24 -24.96 11.61
CA LEU A 492 18.52 -24.65 12.26
C LEU A 492 18.96 -25.68 13.30
N GLY A 493 18.09 -26.63 13.68
CA GLY A 493 18.34 -27.55 14.80
C GLY A 493 18.38 -26.87 16.17
N ASP A 494 17.82 -25.66 16.28
CA ASP A 494 17.82 -24.89 17.53
C ASP A 494 16.68 -25.35 18.45
N ARG A 495 17.03 -26.25 19.38
CA ARG A 495 16.08 -26.80 20.36
C ARG A 495 15.60 -25.78 21.38
N LEU A 496 16.39 -24.75 21.67
CA LEU A 496 15.99 -23.68 22.59
C LEU A 496 14.87 -22.85 21.95
N ALA A 497 15.09 -22.40 20.71
CA ALA A 497 14.08 -21.66 19.94
C ALA A 497 12.81 -22.49 19.71
N GLU A 498 12.95 -23.79 19.39
CA GLU A 498 11.81 -24.71 19.28
C GLU A 498 10.99 -24.76 20.58
N GLY A 499 11.65 -24.88 21.73
CA GLY A 499 10.97 -24.87 23.04
C GLY A 499 10.17 -23.59 23.29
N TRP A 500 10.72 -22.42 22.96
CA TRP A 500 10.07 -21.12 23.17
C TRP A 500 8.86 -20.93 22.25
N LEU A 501 9.00 -21.29 20.97
CA LEU A 501 7.92 -21.22 19.99
C LEU A 501 6.78 -22.18 20.33
N LEU A 502 7.10 -23.41 20.78
CA LEU A 502 6.09 -24.37 21.22
C LEU A 502 5.38 -23.95 22.50
N LEU A 503 6.09 -23.31 23.44
CA LEU A 503 5.47 -22.73 24.63
C LEU A 503 4.43 -21.69 24.23
N SER A 504 4.84 -20.77 23.35
CA SER A 504 3.99 -19.70 22.87
C SER A 504 2.82 -20.18 22.00
N LEU A 505 3.00 -21.22 21.18
CA LEU A 505 1.91 -21.89 20.48
C LEU A 505 0.94 -22.54 21.46
N GLY A 506 1.44 -23.12 22.55
CA GLY A 506 0.63 -23.63 23.65
C GLY A 506 -0.27 -22.55 24.25
N ASP A 507 0.30 -21.37 24.52
CA ASP A 507 -0.46 -20.21 25.01
C ASP A 507 -1.51 -19.77 23.99
N ALA A 508 -1.16 -19.69 22.70
CA ALA A 508 -2.08 -19.29 21.64
C ALA A 508 -3.28 -20.26 21.47
N TRP A 509 -3.01 -21.57 21.50
CA TRP A 509 -4.07 -22.60 21.41
C TRP A 509 -4.93 -22.64 22.66
N TRP A 510 -4.31 -22.49 23.83
CA TRP A 510 -5.05 -22.43 25.10
C TRP A 510 -5.99 -21.23 25.13
N ASP A 511 -5.50 -20.06 24.73
CA ASP A 511 -6.29 -18.83 24.73
C ASP A 511 -7.47 -18.86 23.73
N ARG A 512 -7.32 -19.61 22.63
CA ARG A 512 -8.38 -19.90 21.65
C ARG A 512 -9.35 -21.02 22.09
N GLY A 513 -8.98 -21.83 23.08
CA GLY A 513 -9.79 -22.92 23.64
C GLY A 513 -9.48 -24.32 23.05
N ASP A 514 -8.46 -24.48 22.21
CA ASP A 514 -8.08 -25.76 21.60
C ASP A 514 -7.17 -26.56 22.52
N LEU A 515 -7.76 -27.06 23.60
CA LEU A 515 -7.05 -27.67 24.73
C LEU A 515 -6.15 -28.86 24.33
N ASP A 516 -6.52 -29.64 23.31
CA ASP A 516 -5.69 -30.75 22.82
C ASP A 516 -4.40 -30.28 22.14
N GLU A 517 -4.48 -29.23 21.30
CA GLU A 517 -3.28 -28.65 20.67
C GLU A 517 -2.41 -27.90 21.67
N ALA A 518 -3.04 -27.23 22.65
CA ALA A 518 -2.32 -26.60 23.75
C ALA A 518 -1.51 -27.64 24.54
N LEU A 519 -2.13 -28.74 24.97
CA LEU A 519 -1.45 -29.78 25.74
C LEU A 519 -0.31 -30.43 24.96
N ARG A 520 -0.50 -30.69 23.66
CA ARG A 520 0.57 -31.18 22.78
C ARG A 520 1.73 -30.20 22.73
N SER A 521 1.45 -28.93 22.47
CA SER A 521 2.48 -27.89 22.33
C SER A 521 3.26 -27.67 23.63
N TYR A 522 2.60 -27.61 24.79
CA TYR A 522 3.29 -27.53 26.08
C TYR A 522 4.11 -28.80 26.38
N THR A 523 3.60 -29.99 26.07
CA THR A 523 4.34 -31.25 26.28
C THR A 523 5.59 -31.31 25.42
N ASP A 524 5.50 -30.90 24.15
CA ASP A 524 6.63 -30.87 23.23
C ASP A 524 7.62 -29.75 23.61
N SER A 525 7.14 -28.60 24.06
CA SER A 525 7.97 -27.52 24.63
C SER A 525 8.75 -28.01 25.85
N LEU A 526 8.10 -28.72 26.78
CA LEU A 526 8.75 -29.31 27.95
C LEU A 526 9.83 -30.34 27.55
N ARG A 527 9.59 -31.12 26.49
CA ARG A 527 10.60 -32.05 25.97
C ARG A 527 11.80 -31.30 25.41
N ALA A 528 11.57 -30.32 24.54
CA ALA A 528 12.64 -29.51 23.95
C ALA A 528 13.45 -28.76 25.02
N ALA A 529 12.77 -28.20 26.03
CA ALA A 529 13.41 -27.53 27.16
C ALA A 529 14.29 -28.46 27.99
N ARG A 530 13.86 -29.71 28.22
CA ARG A 530 14.67 -30.74 28.92
C ARG A 530 15.89 -31.16 28.12
N ASP A 531 15.79 -31.23 26.80
CA ASP A 531 16.92 -31.60 25.93
C ASP A 531 18.09 -30.60 26.01
N VAL A 532 17.83 -29.35 26.42
CA VAL A 532 18.82 -28.27 26.55
C VAL A 532 18.93 -27.70 27.98
N ASP A 533 18.39 -28.39 28.97
CA ASP A 533 18.39 -27.98 30.40
C ASP A 533 17.81 -26.57 30.66
N ASP A 534 16.86 -26.10 29.84
CA ASP A 534 16.20 -24.81 29.97
C ASP A 534 15.03 -24.86 30.97
N LEU A 535 15.38 -24.78 32.26
CA LEU A 535 14.42 -24.84 33.36
C LEU A 535 13.35 -23.73 33.32
N TRP A 536 13.63 -22.59 32.69
CA TRP A 536 12.66 -21.50 32.53
C TRP A 536 11.49 -21.96 31.66
N THR A 537 11.77 -22.45 30.46
CA THR A 537 10.75 -22.94 29.53
C THR A 537 10.06 -24.17 30.10
N ALA A 538 10.80 -25.08 30.76
CA ALA A 538 10.22 -26.24 31.41
C ALA A 538 9.17 -25.86 32.47
N GLY A 539 9.46 -24.88 33.33
CA GLY A 539 8.52 -24.40 34.35
C GLY A 539 7.25 -23.80 33.76
N PHE A 540 7.38 -22.97 32.72
CA PHE A 540 6.23 -22.39 32.03
C PHE A 540 5.41 -23.42 31.25
N ALA A 541 6.06 -24.39 30.60
CA ALA A 541 5.37 -25.48 29.90
C ALA A 541 4.59 -26.38 30.87
N VAL A 542 5.18 -26.74 32.02
CA VAL A 542 4.48 -27.51 33.07
C VAL A 542 3.28 -26.72 33.60
N ARG A 543 3.43 -25.41 33.81
CA ARG A 543 2.30 -24.55 34.20
C ARG A 543 1.21 -24.55 33.12
N GLY A 544 1.58 -24.44 31.84
CA GLY A 544 0.66 -24.48 30.71
C GLY A 544 -0.14 -25.79 30.67
N CYS A 545 0.50 -26.94 30.87
CA CYS A 545 -0.20 -28.22 31.04
C CYS A 545 -1.20 -28.17 32.21
N GLY A 546 -0.81 -27.56 33.33
CA GLY A 546 -1.68 -27.34 34.49
C GLY A 546 -2.93 -26.53 34.18
N LEU A 547 -2.83 -25.48 33.36
CA LEU A 547 -3.98 -24.69 32.89
C LEU A 547 -4.93 -25.54 32.03
N VAL A 548 -4.39 -26.36 31.13
CA VAL A 548 -5.22 -27.26 30.31
C VAL A 548 -5.99 -28.26 31.17
N TYR A 549 -5.35 -28.82 32.22
CA TYR A 549 -6.05 -29.71 33.16
C TYR A 549 -7.08 -28.98 34.03
N GLU A 550 -6.89 -27.68 34.32
CA GLU A 550 -7.91 -26.86 34.97
C GLU A 550 -9.17 -26.77 34.10
N ASP A 551 -9.01 -26.41 32.83
CA ASP A 551 -10.13 -26.22 31.89
C ASP A 551 -10.85 -27.54 31.55
N ARG A 552 -10.17 -28.68 31.72
CA ARG A 552 -10.77 -30.03 31.65
C ARG A 552 -11.44 -30.48 32.96
N GLU A 553 -11.46 -29.63 33.97
CA GLU A 553 -11.97 -29.91 35.31
C GLU A 553 -11.21 -31.04 36.05
N GLU A 554 -9.98 -31.36 35.62
CA GLU A 554 -9.09 -32.33 36.25
C GLU A 554 -8.24 -31.68 37.36
N PHE A 555 -8.92 -31.12 38.37
CA PHE A 555 -8.28 -30.21 39.35
C PHE A 555 -7.14 -30.81 40.18
N GLN A 556 -7.12 -32.14 40.38
CA GLN A 556 -6.00 -32.80 41.04
C GLN A 556 -4.73 -32.80 40.19
N ALA A 557 -4.86 -33.01 38.88
CA ALA A 557 -3.75 -32.92 37.93
C ALA A 557 -3.28 -31.47 37.81
N ALA A 558 -4.21 -30.52 37.69
CA ALA A 558 -3.90 -29.08 37.67
C ALA A 558 -3.12 -28.63 38.92
N THR A 559 -3.54 -29.07 40.12
CA THR A 559 -2.83 -28.78 41.38
C THR A 559 -1.40 -29.32 41.37
N ARG A 560 -1.21 -30.57 40.90
CA ARG A 560 0.12 -31.20 40.84
C ARG A 560 1.05 -30.44 39.91
N HIS A 561 0.59 -30.09 38.71
CA HIS A 561 1.39 -29.36 37.73
C HIS A 561 1.70 -27.93 38.18
N ALA A 562 0.74 -27.24 38.81
CA ALA A 562 0.99 -25.91 39.34
C ALA A 562 2.01 -25.92 40.50
N GLN A 563 2.00 -26.96 41.36
CA GLN A 563 3.02 -27.15 42.39
C GLN A 563 4.40 -27.47 41.78
N GLU A 564 4.46 -28.36 40.79
CA GLU A 564 5.71 -28.70 40.08
C GLU A 564 6.33 -27.46 39.39
N ALA A 565 5.50 -26.62 38.78
CA ALA A 565 5.93 -25.35 38.21
C ALA A 565 6.46 -24.39 39.29
N LEU A 566 5.76 -24.27 40.43
CA LEU A 566 6.18 -23.42 41.55
C LEU A 566 7.55 -23.86 42.11
N ASP A 567 7.75 -25.17 42.29
CA ASP A 567 9.03 -25.74 42.75
C ASP A 567 10.15 -25.48 41.73
N THR A 568 9.85 -25.62 40.44
CA THR A 568 10.81 -25.35 39.34
C THR A 568 11.24 -23.89 39.34
N PHE A 569 10.30 -22.95 39.42
CA PHE A 569 10.60 -21.52 39.49
C PHE A 569 11.35 -21.14 40.78
N GLY A 570 10.99 -21.76 41.91
CA GLY A 570 11.66 -21.57 43.19
C GLY A 570 13.14 -21.94 43.14
N ARG A 571 13.50 -23.03 42.46
CA ARG A 571 14.90 -23.48 42.27
C ARG A 571 15.76 -22.50 41.48
N MET A 572 15.15 -21.73 40.57
CA MET A 572 15.86 -20.74 39.75
C MET A 572 15.80 -19.31 40.31
N GLY A 573 14.94 -19.07 41.30
CA GLY A 573 14.64 -17.71 41.75
C GLY A 573 13.77 -16.90 40.77
N GLU A 574 13.05 -17.57 39.86
CA GLU A 574 12.18 -16.94 38.85
C GLU A 574 10.87 -16.46 39.49
N ARG A 575 10.87 -15.21 39.97
CA ARG A 575 9.77 -14.66 40.79
C ARG A 575 8.47 -14.51 40.02
N ARG A 576 8.52 -14.12 38.74
CA ARG A 576 7.31 -13.94 37.93
C ARG A 576 6.63 -15.28 37.71
N GLY A 577 7.42 -16.29 37.32
CA GLY A 577 6.94 -17.67 37.18
C GLY A 577 6.30 -18.19 38.47
N ALA A 578 6.94 -18.00 39.62
CA ALA A 578 6.38 -18.40 40.91
C ALA A 578 5.02 -17.75 41.22
N GLY A 579 4.88 -16.43 40.96
CA GLY A 579 3.60 -15.74 41.11
C GLY A 579 2.49 -16.30 40.19
N LEU A 580 2.85 -16.63 38.94
CA LEU A 580 1.91 -17.21 37.96
C LEU A 580 1.53 -18.66 38.32
N ALA A 581 2.44 -19.43 38.92
CA ALA A 581 2.16 -20.77 39.43
C ALA A 581 1.24 -20.74 40.67
N LEU A 582 1.44 -19.79 41.59
CA LEU A 582 0.53 -19.54 42.72
C LEU A 582 -0.88 -19.17 42.25
N MET A 583 -0.99 -18.35 41.21
CA MET A 583 -2.28 -18.02 40.59
C MET A 583 -2.96 -19.27 39.99
N SER A 584 -2.22 -20.11 39.27
CA SER A 584 -2.72 -21.38 38.73
C SER A 584 -3.13 -22.37 39.84
N LEU A 585 -2.40 -22.42 40.96
CA LEU A 585 -2.82 -23.17 42.16
C LEU A 585 -4.16 -22.63 42.68
N GLY A 586 -4.29 -21.31 42.82
CA GLY A 586 -5.52 -20.67 43.24
C GLY A 586 -6.71 -21.04 42.36
N ASN A 587 -6.52 -21.02 41.04
CA ASN A 587 -7.54 -21.43 40.07
C ASN A 587 -7.95 -22.90 40.22
N ALA A 588 -6.98 -23.81 40.36
CA ALA A 588 -7.25 -25.24 40.58
C ALA A 588 -7.97 -25.49 41.93
N HIS A 589 -7.60 -24.76 43.00
CA HIS A 589 -8.30 -24.83 44.29
C HIS A 589 -9.74 -24.33 44.17
N ARG A 590 -9.97 -23.23 43.46
CA ARG A 590 -11.31 -22.68 43.21
C ARG A 590 -12.19 -23.68 42.45
N GLY A 591 -11.69 -24.28 41.38
CA GLY A 591 -12.40 -25.30 40.60
C GLY A 591 -12.78 -26.51 41.46
N ALA A 592 -11.88 -26.93 42.35
CA ALA A 592 -12.13 -27.99 43.32
C ALA A 592 -13.04 -27.58 44.52
N GLY A 593 -13.59 -26.36 44.54
CA GLY A 593 -14.44 -25.87 45.64
C GLY A 593 -13.69 -25.50 46.93
N ARG A 594 -12.35 -25.47 46.90
CA ARG A 594 -11.48 -25.12 48.03
C ARG A 594 -11.22 -23.61 48.07
N PHE A 595 -12.28 -22.83 48.28
CA PHE A 595 -12.24 -21.37 48.11
C PHE A 595 -11.27 -20.65 49.06
N ALA A 596 -11.11 -21.12 50.30
CA ALA A 596 -10.17 -20.51 51.25
C ALA A 596 -8.70 -20.67 50.80
N GLU A 597 -8.32 -21.85 50.29
CA GLU A 597 -6.99 -22.12 49.72
C GLU A 597 -6.77 -21.30 48.44
N ALA A 598 -7.81 -21.14 47.62
CA ALA A 598 -7.76 -20.30 46.42
C ALA A 598 -7.44 -18.84 46.77
N LEU A 599 -8.19 -18.24 47.69
CA LEU A 599 -7.99 -16.85 48.13
C LEU A 599 -6.62 -16.63 48.80
N ALA A 600 -6.11 -17.63 49.53
CA ALA A 600 -4.75 -17.58 50.08
C ALA A 600 -3.70 -17.53 48.96
N SER A 601 -3.83 -18.41 47.96
CA SER A 601 -2.91 -18.48 46.81
C SER A 601 -2.91 -17.17 46.01
N TYR A 602 -4.09 -16.59 45.76
CA TYR A 602 -4.21 -15.28 45.09
C TYR A 602 -3.57 -14.14 45.90
N ARG A 603 -3.69 -14.16 47.23
CA ARG A 603 -3.04 -13.16 48.09
C ARG A 603 -1.51 -13.23 47.99
N GLU A 604 -0.95 -14.43 47.97
CA GLU A 604 0.50 -14.62 47.79
C GLU A 604 0.95 -14.18 46.40
N ALA A 605 0.22 -14.57 45.35
CA ALA A 605 0.49 -14.12 43.97
C ALA A 605 0.44 -12.59 43.84
N MET A 606 -0.55 -11.93 44.45
CA MET A 606 -0.67 -10.46 44.47
C MET A 606 0.58 -9.80 45.07
N GLN A 607 1.07 -10.31 46.20
CA GLN A 607 2.27 -9.75 46.84
C GLN A 607 3.51 -9.88 45.94
N VAL A 608 3.62 -10.96 45.17
CA VAL A 608 4.70 -11.15 44.19
C VAL A 608 4.58 -10.10 43.09
N PHE A 609 3.41 -9.94 42.48
CA PHE A 609 3.22 -9.01 41.36
C PHE A 609 3.26 -7.53 41.76
N GLN A 610 2.91 -7.18 43.00
CA GLN A 610 3.13 -5.84 43.55
C GLN A 610 4.62 -5.53 43.69
N ARG A 611 5.42 -6.48 44.20
CA ARG A 611 6.87 -6.31 44.32
C ARG A 611 7.57 -6.21 42.96
N LEU A 612 7.03 -6.85 41.93
CA LEU A 612 7.53 -6.78 40.56
C LEU A 612 6.95 -5.59 39.76
N ASN A 613 6.01 -4.83 40.34
CA ASN A 613 5.22 -3.82 39.62
C ASN A 613 4.58 -4.35 38.32
N ASN A 614 4.21 -5.63 38.30
CA ASN A 614 3.57 -6.27 37.15
C ASN A 614 2.06 -6.07 37.22
N ARG A 615 1.60 -4.94 36.67
CA ARG A 615 0.19 -4.50 36.73
C ARG A 615 -0.77 -5.42 35.99
N TRP A 616 -0.34 -6.01 34.89
CA TRP A 616 -1.17 -6.94 34.11
C TRP A 616 -1.52 -8.17 34.95
N SER A 617 -0.51 -8.78 35.60
CA SER A 617 -0.75 -9.93 36.47
C SER A 617 -1.49 -9.57 37.77
N GLN A 618 -1.38 -8.33 38.28
CA GLN A 618 -2.25 -7.85 39.35
C GLN A 618 -3.73 -7.84 38.92
N GLY A 619 -4.01 -7.42 37.67
CA GLY A 619 -5.35 -7.46 37.09
C GLY A 619 -5.92 -8.89 37.00
N LEU A 620 -5.12 -9.86 36.55
CA LEU A 620 -5.53 -11.28 36.52
C LEU A 620 -5.82 -11.84 37.92
N VAL A 621 -5.00 -11.48 38.91
CA VAL A 621 -5.24 -11.93 40.29
C VAL A 621 -6.55 -11.36 40.83
N GLU A 622 -6.82 -10.06 40.64
CA GLU A 622 -8.12 -9.48 41.05
C GLU A 622 -9.29 -10.06 40.27
N PHE A 623 -9.12 -10.36 38.99
CA PHE A 623 -10.12 -11.05 38.18
C PHE A 623 -10.48 -12.42 38.75
N HIS A 624 -9.49 -13.28 38.97
CA HIS A 624 -9.70 -14.62 39.52
C HIS A 624 -10.19 -14.61 40.98
N ARG A 625 -9.74 -13.64 41.77
CA ARG A 625 -10.26 -13.39 43.13
C ARG A 625 -11.74 -13.00 43.08
N GLY A 626 -12.13 -12.09 42.19
CA GLY A 626 -13.51 -11.68 41.97
C GLY A 626 -14.42 -12.84 41.58
N GLN A 627 -13.98 -13.68 40.64
CA GLN A 627 -14.68 -14.92 40.28
C GLN A 627 -14.88 -15.86 41.48
N THR A 628 -13.90 -15.93 42.39
CA THR A 628 -13.98 -16.76 43.60
C THR A 628 -14.97 -16.20 44.61
N LEU A 629 -14.94 -14.88 44.84
CA LEU A 629 -15.83 -14.18 45.77
C LEU A 629 -17.31 -14.26 45.33
N LEU A 630 -17.57 -14.28 44.02
CA LEU A 630 -18.91 -14.56 43.49
C LEU A 630 -19.45 -15.93 43.94
N ARG A 631 -18.56 -16.93 44.03
CA ARG A 631 -18.91 -18.31 44.41
C ARG A 631 -19.06 -18.48 45.93
N THR A 632 -18.41 -17.65 46.74
CA THR A 632 -18.53 -17.67 48.21
C THR A 632 -19.69 -16.82 48.75
N GLY A 633 -20.24 -15.92 47.94
CA GLY A 633 -21.38 -15.06 48.31
C GLY A 633 -20.99 -13.62 48.67
N ASP A 634 -19.69 -13.29 48.62
CA ASP A 634 -19.14 -11.98 48.98
C ASP A 634 -19.24 -11.00 47.80
N HIS A 635 -20.48 -10.74 47.36
CA HIS A 635 -20.76 -10.08 46.07
C HIS A 635 -20.25 -8.63 45.96
N GLU A 636 -20.21 -7.88 47.06
CA GLU A 636 -19.67 -6.51 47.08
C GLU A 636 -18.14 -6.51 46.89
N GLU A 637 -17.42 -7.40 47.59
CA GLU A 637 -15.98 -7.54 47.40
C GLU A 637 -15.65 -8.08 46.00
N ALA A 638 -16.47 -8.99 45.48
CA ALA A 638 -16.34 -9.49 44.12
C ALA A 638 -16.43 -8.35 43.09
N LEU A 639 -17.44 -7.48 43.22
CA LEU A 639 -17.61 -6.33 42.34
C LEU A 639 -16.41 -5.37 42.42
N SER A 640 -15.90 -5.11 43.63
CA SER A 640 -14.72 -4.26 43.82
C SER A 640 -13.48 -4.84 43.13
N ALA A 641 -13.22 -6.14 43.30
CA ALA A 641 -12.09 -6.82 42.67
C ALA A 641 -12.20 -6.80 41.14
N LEU A 642 -13.37 -7.12 40.59
CA LEU A 642 -13.62 -7.13 39.14
C LEU A 642 -13.50 -5.73 38.51
N THR A 643 -14.00 -4.70 39.20
CA THR A 643 -13.86 -3.30 38.77
C THR A 643 -12.39 -2.89 38.72
N SER A 644 -11.59 -3.31 39.72
CA SER A 644 -10.16 -3.06 39.74
C SER A 644 -9.45 -3.77 38.58
N ALA A 645 -9.79 -5.04 38.32
CA ALA A 645 -9.27 -5.79 37.18
C ALA A 645 -9.60 -5.11 35.84
N ALA A 646 -10.86 -4.74 35.61
CA ALA A 646 -11.29 -4.06 34.38
C ALA A 646 -10.61 -2.71 34.17
N ALA A 647 -10.32 -1.97 35.24
CA ALA A 647 -9.55 -0.72 35.17
C ALA A 647 -8.09 -0.97 34.77
N LEU A 648 -7.43 -1.96 35.37
CA LEU A 648 -6.04 -2.32 35.05
C LEU A 648 -5.90 -2.80 33.61
N PHE A 649 -6.81 -3.65 33.12
CA PHE A 649 -6.77 -4.14 31.74
C PHE A 649 -7.01 -3.02 30.73
N ARG A 650 -7.97 -2.11 30.98
CA ARG A 650 -8.20 -0.95 30.10
C ARG A 650 -7.00 -0.03 30.00
N GLU A 651 -6.32 0.22 31.11
CA GLU A 651 -5.11 1.05 31.12
C GLU A 651 -3.98 0.45 30.29
N LEU A 652 -3.87 -0.88 30.27
CA LEU A 652 -2.84 -1.61 29.53
C LEU A 652 -3.25 -1.92 28.07
N GLY A 653 -4.47 -1.57 27.68
CA GLY A 653 -5.00 -1.84 26.34
C GLY A 653 -5.46 -3.29 26.11
N ASP A 654 -5.59 -4.09 27.17
CA ASP A 654 -6.10 -5.47 27.12
C ASP A 654 -7.63 -5.47 27.04
N ARG A 655 -8.16 -5.33 25.84
CA ARG A 655 -9.59 -5.21 25.59
C ARG A 655 -10.36 -6.47 25.96
N ARG A 656 -9.77 -7.64 25.74
CA ARG A 656 -10.40 -8.93 26.00
C ARG A 656 -10.58 -9.15 27.50
N HIS A 657 -9.52 -9.06 28.29
CA HIS A 657 -9.63 -9.28 29.73
C HIS A 657 -10.45 -8.18 30.42
N ALA A 658 -10.43 -6.94 29.90
CA ALA A 658 -11.34 -5.90 30.36
C ALA A 658 -12.82 -6.30 30.14
N ALA A 659 -13.17 -6.82 28.96
CA ALA A 659 -14.53 -7.26 28.65
C ALA A 659 -14.93 -8.50 29.48
N LEU A 660 -14.03 -9.45 29.69
CA LEU A 660 -14.27 -10.60 30.57
C LEU A 660 -14.54 -10.14 32.01
N ALA A 661 -13.72 -9.24 32.56
CA ALA A 661 -13.94 -8.68 33.90
C ALA A 661 -15.32 -7.99 34.01
N ARG A 662 -15.70 -7.20 33.00
CA ARG A 662 -17.02 -6.54 32.91
C ARG A 662 -18.18 -7.54 32.84
N SER A 663 -18.00 -8.66 32.15
CA SER A 663 -19.00 -9.73 32.14
C SER A 663 -19.25 -10.29 33.54
N TYR A 664 -18.21 -10.49 34.35
CA TYR A 664 -18.36 -10.93 35.73
C TYR A 664 -18.86 -9.81 36.66
N GLU A 665 -18.55 -8.53 36.41
CA GLU A 665 -19.21 -7.41 37.11
C GLU A 665 -20.72 -7.47 36.92
N GLY A 666 -21.16 -7.81 35.69
CA GLY A 666 -22.56 -8.05 35.37
C GLY A 666 -23.19 -9.14 36.25
N GLU A 667 -22.48 -10.23 36.50
CA GLU A 667 -22.94 -11.28 37.43
C GLU A 667 -23.04 -10.77 38.86
N ALA A 668 -22.02 -10.04 39.33
CA ALA A 668 -21.99 -9.46 40.68
C ALA A 668 -23.19 -8.53 40.90
N HIS A 669 -23.47 -7.65 39.93
CA HIS A 669 -24.63 -6.76 39.98
C HIS A 669 -25.96 -7.52 40.04
N LEU A 670 -26.11 -8.64 39.32
CA LEU A 670 -27.32 -9.48 39.43
C LEU A 670 -27.49 -10.11 40.81
N LYS A 671 -26.40 -10.57 41.41
CA LYS A 671 -26.42 -11.12 42.77
C LYS A 671 -26.71 -10.04 43.82
N LEU A 672 -26.35 -8.79 43.54
CA LEU A 672 -26.69 -7.60 44.34
C LEU A 672 -28.05 -6.98 43.98
N HIS A 673 -28.84 -7.62 43.10
CA HIS A 673 -30.14 -7.15 42.64
C HIS A 673 -30.14 -5.82 41.86
N ASP A 674 -29.01 -5.35 41.35
CA ASP A 674 -28.90 -4.19 40.45
C ASP A 674 -28.96 -4.63 38.98
N ARG A 675 -30.19 -4.84 38.48
CA ARG A 675 -30.42 -5.27 37.09
C ARG A 675 -29.96 -4.25 36.05
N ARG A 676 -29.94 -2.96 36.39
CA ARG A 676 -29.55 -1.91 35.44
C ARG A 676 -28.05 -1.95 35.22
N ALA A 677 -27.26 -1.90 36.29
CA ALA A 677 -25.81 -1.97 36.20
C ALA A 677 -25.35 -3.30 35.59
N ALA A 678 -26.05 -4.40 35.90
CA ALA A 678 -25.79 -5.70 35.27
C ALA A 678 -25.94 -5.67 33.75
N ARG A 679 -27.03 -5.08 33.24
CA ARG A 679 -27.27 -4.96 31.80
C ARG A 679 -26.22 -4.08 31.13
N GLU A 680 -25.87 -2.95 31.73
CA GLU A 680 -24.86 -2.04 31.21
C GLU A 680 -23.49 -2.73 31.10
N ALA A 681 -23.06 -3.44 32.14
CA ALA A 681 -21.78 -4.17 32.16
C ALA A 681 -21.74 -5.33 31.15
N LEU A 682 -22.82 -6.12 31.05
CA LEU A 682 -22.91 -7.24 30.11
C LEU A 682 -22.96 -6.76 28.64
N ALA A 683 -23.64 -5.65 28.35
CA ALA A 683 -23.69 -5.08 27.00
C ALA A 683 -22.32 -4.53 26.55
N ASP A 684 -21.63 -3.81 27.44
CA ASP A 684 -20.26 -3.30 27.20
C ASP A 684 -19.28 -4.45 26.92
N ALA A 685 -19.37 -5.52 27.72
CA ALA A 685 -18.58 -6.74 27.52
C ALA A 685 -18.90 -7.43 26.18
N LEU A 686 -20.19 -7.62 25.87
CA LEU A 686 -20.62 -8.33 24.65
C LEU A 686 -20.15 -7.62 23.39
N LEU A 687 -20.29 -6.29 23.32
CA LEU A 687 -19.82 -5.50 22.16
C LEU A 687 -18.34 -5.76 21.87
N THR A 688 -17.51 -5.68 22.91
CA THR A 688 -16.07 -5.91 22.76
C THR A 688 -15.75 -7.35 22.37
N LEU A 689 -16.42 -8.34 22.97
CA LEU A 689 -16.17 -9.76 22.66
C LEU A 689 -16.62 -10.13 21.23
N LEU A 690 -17.70 -9.53 20.72
CA LEU A 690 -18.13 -9.72 19.33
C LEU A 690 -17.13 -9.10 18.34
N GLU A 691 -16.58 -7.92 18.63
CA GLU A 691 -15.54 -7.30 17.79
C GLU A 691 -14.25 -8.13 17.73
N LEU A 692 -13.99 -8.94 18.75
CA LEU A 692 -12.83 -9.82 18.85
C LEU A 692 -13.11 -11.23 18.30
N ASP A 693 -14.33 -11.54 17.85
CA ASP A 693 -14.76 -12.91 17.51
C ASP A 693 -14.51 -13.92 18.65
N ASP A 694 -14.67 -13.48 19.91
CA ASP A 694 -14.40 -14.30 21.08
C ASP A 694 -15.55 -15.30 21.35
N PRO A 695 -15.26 -16.60 21.56
CA PRO A 695 -16.29 -17.61 21.80
C PRO A 695 -17.13 -17.37 23.06
N VAL A 696 -16.61 -16.63 24.05
CA VAL A 696 -17.31 -16.28 25.29
C VAL A 696 -18.49 -15.34 25.02
N ALA A 697 -18.50 -14.61 23.88
CA ALA A 697 -19.58 -13.71 23.50
C ALA A 697 -20.96 -14.39 23.55
N VAL A 698 -21.05 -15.67 23.16
CA VAL A 698 -22.30 -16.44 23.15
C VAL A 698 -22.88 -16.59 24.56
N ASP A 699 -22.04 -16.86 25.57
CA ASP A 699 -22.49 -16.97 26.95
C ASP A 699 -22.92 -15.62 27.52
N VAL A 700 -22.16 -14.56 27.23
CA VAL A 700 -22.51 -13.19 27.65
C VAL A 700 -23.83 -12.74 27.03
N GLN A 701 -24.06 -13.05 25.74
CA GLN A 701 -25.31 -12.76 25.05
C GLN A 701 -26.49 -13.49 25.70
N ARG A 702 -26.32 -14.76 26.09
CA ARG A 702 -27.35 -15.52 26.82
C ARG A 702 -27.69 -14.86 28.15
N ARG A 703 -26.67 -14.54 28.96
CA ARG A 703 -26.84 -13.90 30.26
C ARG A 703 -27.49 -12.51 30.15
N LEU A 704 -27.18 -11.77 29.08
CA LEU A 704 -27.80 -10.48 28.76
C LEU A 704 -29.29 -10.62 28.40
N LYS A 705 -29.69 -11.68 27.68
CA LYS A 705 -31.10 -11.99 27.40
C LYS A 705 -31.87 -12.34 28.68
N ASP A 706 -31.28 -13.11 29.59
CA ASP A 706 -31.92 -13.51 30.86
C ASP A 706 -32.25 -12.32 31.77
N VAL A 707 -31.57 -11.18 31.60
CA VAL A 707 -31.83 -9.93 32.34
C VAL A 707 -32.80 -8.99 31.61
N GLY A 708 -33.46 -9.49 30.56
CA GLY A 708 -34.54 -8.82 29.83
C GLY A 708 -34.07 -7.80 28.80
N TRP A 709 -32.88 -7.98 28.22
CA TRP A 709 -32.47 -7.19 27.06
C TRP A 709 -32.98 -7.87 25.78
N GLU A 710 -33.90 -7.21 25.08
CA GLU A 710 -34.26 -7.54 23.71
C GLU A 710 -33.32 -6.77 22.77
N GLU A 711 -32.82 -7.44 21.74
CA GLU A 711 -31.99 -6.83 20.69
C GLU A 711 -32.69 -5.56 20.15
N PRO A 712 -31.99 -4.42 19.98
CA PRO A 712 -32.59 -3.31 19.26
C PRO A 712 -32.92 -3.82 17.85
N ASP A 713 -34.20 -3.74 17.46
CA ASP A 713 -34.68 -4.13 16.14
C ASP A 713 -33.73 -3.60 15.05
N ALA A 714 -32.97 -4.50 14.42
CA ALA A 714 -32.13 -4.19 13.25
C ALA A 714 -32.97 -3.77 12.01
N GLY A 715 -34.29 -3.66 12.16
CA GLY A 715 -35.24 -3.24 11.14
C GLY A 715 -35.76 -1.80 11.24
N ALA A 716 -35.47 -1.05 12.31
CA ALA A 716 -36.10 0.28 12.51
C ALA A 716 -35.30 1.48 11.98
N ASN A 717 -34.04 1.31 11.54
CA ASN A 717 -33.16 2.42 11.12
C ASN A 717 -32.73 2.40 9.64
N ARG A 718 -33.44 1.66 8.77
CA ARG A 718 -33.25 1.72 7.31
C ARG A 718 -34.18 2.69 6.58
N GLY A 719 -34.87 3.56 7.31
CA GLY A 719 -35.84 4.48 6.73
C GLY A 719 -35.64 5.92 7.18
N GLU A 720 -34.41 6.45 7.20
CA GLU A 720 -34.16 7.90 7.32
C GLU A 720 -32.68 8.25 7.01
N LEU A 721 -32.16 7.76 5.87
CA LEU A 721 -30.92 8.27 5.26
C LEU A 721 -31.02 8.24 3.71
N ASP A 722 -32.17 8.65 3.17
CA ASP A 722 -32.28 9.16 1.80
C ASP A 722 -32.86 10.57 1.90
N GLY A 723 -31.96 11.57 1.85
CA GLY A 723 -32.23 13.00 1.90
C GLY A 723 -30.97 13.79 1.59
#